data_AF-A0A293MDC4-F1
#
_entry.id   AF-A0A293MDC4-F1
#
_cell.length_a   1.000
_cell.length_b   1.000
_cell.length_c   1.000
_cell.angle_alpha   90.00
_cell.angle_beta   90.00
_cell.angle_gamma   90.00
#
_symmetry.space_group_name_H-M   'P 1'
#
loop_
_entity.id
_entity.type
_entity.pdbx_description
1 polymer ?
#
loop_
_entity_poly.entity_id
_entity_poly.type
_entity_poly.pdbx_seq_one_letter_code
_entity_poly.pdbx_strand_id
1 'polypeptide(L)'
;MFSRLATALYNAVDALAPPLPLHNAVDALAPPLPLQEELVWHWAAVTKFYSDRNSNSKKPVEETTIPGHLGEISKILEQEESELERESMGPCMEYFLQNKLLEQMSALARADTPPGMKKCILVFVTRLVNSSKQSLLPQMGVYTAVQKLIGLCGEVLAAPSEREEVQFLNTICQKIRNDPHILNCFLPLLPTPGSKTTIANGKEACASPPSSPSYEASHQFPLLQGLLTLMESPDSEVSTLAAECLIMCTSILNDQAAQFAVDKTELCHVVVQHLVKLYSAIPPTLKAVDIEEAVASWSTDQSGRTSTPDLQALAPGKRKLLCFFKWLGFVDTMAELSHTTVATEIGRVFSEVFLHGVFLEDFVQAADEDAVLFSTTLVTVSLRNVSAKQIVASFSTFLLSEDRIECTNMLKTVLIDHCRSFETPMPLVMATLQIFEELLQRPTKEVLDNLILNSLATRSYYNPRAEGLDFSDEEDTPQRGRGFSDLEVSPGSSPVSRTFAPSQIHRILNCFLMLLPDEIKSCEEVDSGYDAYINDAHRQYQEMLALSDSWDWPTEPLSEEHTGAEDDQSSDSQPEADLMRRDARMSEGPFLSMILDRIENMHRQPYDVNLLVTSLVSRLALFAHPNLHEYLLNPLIPLAPGARSLFLSLWKVVEEIQVCVRGMDNLKRKLMLTRSALLNDSGDDCALGEESGVLEAVIVIEEFCKELAAVAFVKYHAAS
;
A
#
# COMPACT_ATOMS: atom_id res chain seq x y z
N MET A 1 -44.17 -34.70 -56.21
CA MET A 1 -43.32 -35.86 -56.55
C MET A 1 -42.54 -35.70 -57.87
N PHE A 2 -42.53 -34.52 -58.51
CA PHE A 2 -41.74 -34.25 -59.73
C PHE A 2 -40.51 -33.36 -59.52
N SER A 3 -40.30 -32.75 -58.34
CA SER A 3 -39.08 -31.94 -58.09
C SER A 3 -37.86 -32.75 -57.64
N ARG A 4 -38.06 -33.98 -57.13
CA ARG A 4 -36.94 -34.84 -56.69
C ARG A 4 -36.25 -35.61 -57.82
N LEU A 5 -36.90 -35.75 -58.97
CA LEU A 5 -36.31 -36.41 -60.15
C LEU A 5 -35.46 -35.44 -61.01
N ALA A 6 -35.73 -34.13 -60.93
CA ALA A 6 -34.90 -33.11 -61.60
C ALA A 6 -33.54 -32.92 -60.90
N THR A 7 -33.51 -32.98 -59.56
CA THR A 7 -32.26 -32.82 -58.79
C THR A 7 -31.32 -34.03 -58.93
N ALA A 8 -31.87 -35.24 -59.10
CA ALA A 8 -31.06 -36.45 -59.27
C ALA A 8 -30.39 -36.53 -60.67
N LEU A 9 -31.02 -35.98 -61.70
CA LEU A 9 -30.43 -35.90 -63.05
C LEU A 9 -29.41 -34.76 -63.18
N TYR A 10 -29.58 -33.66 -62.43
CA TYR A 10 -28.58 -32.58 -62.38
C TYR A 10 -27.29 -33.06 -61.69
N ASN A 11 -27.40 -33.81 -60.59
CA ASN A 11 -26.25 -34.33 -59.85
C ASN A 11 -25.51 -35.49 -60.54
N ALA A 12 -26.11 -36.11 -61.57
CA ALA A 12 -25.50 -37.22 -62.31
C ALA A 12 -24.68 -36.76 -63.54
N VAL A 13 -24.86 -35.52 -64.01
CA VAL A 13 -24.09 -34.95 -65.13
C VAL A 13 -22.77 -34.33 -64.65
N ASP A 14 -22.68 -33.88 -63.40
CA ASP A 14 -21.43 -33.37 -62.79
C ASP A 14 -20.43 -34.47 -62.37
N ALA A 15 -20.85 -35.75 -62.39
CA ALA A 15 -20.00 -36.87 -61.94
C ALA A 15 -19.15 -37.52 -63.04
N LEU A 16 -19.21 -37.03 -64.29
CA LEU A 16 -18.54 -37.64 -65.44
C LEU A 16 -17.93 -36.60 -66.40
N ALA A 17 -17.01 -35.77 -65.92
CA ALA A 17 -15.80 -35.30 -66.65
C ALA A 17 -15.17 -34.10 -65.92
N PRO A 18 -13.90 -34.18 -65.49
CA PRO A 18 -13.23 -33.08 -64.81
C PRO A 18 -12.84 -31.95 -65.78
N PRO A 19 -13.07 -30.66 -65.45
CA PRO A 19 -12.36 -29.58 -66.10
C PRO A 19 -10.91 -29.57 -65.58
N LEU A 20 -9.96 -29.84 -66.48
CA LEU A 20 -8.53 -29.67 -66.24
C LEU A 20 -8.24 -28.23 -65.78
N PRO A 21 -7.53 -28.01 -64.65
CA PRO A 21 -7.14 -26.69 -64.21
C PRO A 21 -5.86 -26.27 -64.97
N LEU A 22 -6.00 -25.61 -66.11
CA LEU A 22 -4.86 -24.98 -66.81
C LEU A 22 -4.34 -23.71 -66.09
N HIS A 23 -5.01 -23.24 -65.03
CA HIS A 23 -4.56 -22.07 -64.26
C HIS A 23 -3.65 -22.43 -63.07
N ASN A 24 -3.69 -23.67 -62.57
CA ASN A 24 -2.82 -24.13 -61.47
C ASN A 24 -1.50 -24.75 -61.97
N ALA A 25 -1.34 -24.91 -63.29
CA ALA A 25 -0.14 -25.54 -63.85
C ALA A 25 1.03 -24.56 -64.05
N VAL A 26 0.80 -23.24 -63.99
CA VAL A 26 1.86 -22.24 -64.16
C VAL A 26 2.58 -21.95 -62.84
N ASP A 27 1.88 -22.01 -61.70
CA ASP A 27 2.48 -21.86 -60.36
C ASP A 27 3.15 -23.16 -59.85
N ALA A 28 2.91 -24.31 -60.50
CA ALA A 28 3.45 -25.60 -60.11
C ALA A 28 4.82 -25.95 -60.74
N LEU A 29 5.41 -25.05 -61.56
CA LEU A 29 6.62 -25.32 -62.35
C LEU A 29 7.83 -24.45 -62.00
N ALA A 30 7.71 -23.51 -61.06
CA ALA A 30 8.85 -22.84 -60.46
C ALA A 30 9.18 -23.53 -59.13
N PRO A 31 10.46 -23.84 -58.81
CA PRO A 31 10.81 -24.14 -57.42
C PRO A 31 10.31 -22.99 -56.54
N PRO A 32 9.81 -23.25 -55.31
CA PRO A 32 9.45 -22.17 -54.41
C PRO A 32 10.65 -21.22 -54.31
N LEU A 33 10.40 -19.92 -54.52
CA LEU A 33 11.45 -18.93 -54.42
C LEU A 33 12.10 -19.08 -53.03
N PRO A 34 13.43 -19.00 -52.92
CA PRO A 34 14.07 -18.98 -51.62
C PRO A 34 13.42 -17.89 -50.75
N LEU A 35 13.08 -18.20 -49.50
CA LEU A 35 12.42 -17.26 -48.57
C LEU A 35 13.11 -15.88 -48.53
N GLN A 36 14.44 -15.88 -48.66
CA GLN A 36 15.25 -14.66 -48.72
C GLN A 36 14.93 -13.78 -49.94
N GLU A 37 14.68 -14.36 -51.11
CA GLU A 37 14.34 -13.60 -52.33
C GLU A 37 12.94 -12.98 -52.24
N GLU A 38 11.99 -13.68 -51.62
CA GLU A 38 10.65 -13.15 -51.34
C GLU A 38 10.70 -11.97 -50.35
N LEU A 39 11.51 -12.08 -49.29
CA LEU A 39 11.74 -10.99 -48.35
C LEU A 39 12.31 -9.74 -49.04
N VAL A 40 13.33 -9.93 -49.89
CA VAL A 40 13.94 -8.84 -50.68
C VAL A 40 12.91 -8.17 -51.57
N TRP A 41 12.06 -8.96 -52.23
CA TRP A 41 11.00 -8.45 -53.10
C TRP A 41 9.98 -7.61 -52.34
N HIS A 42 9.51 -8.10 -51.18
CA HIS A 42 8.57 -7.37 -50.34
C HIS A 42 9.17 -6.05 -49.81
N TRP A 43 10.43 -6.06 -49.38
CA TRP A 43 11.11 -4.83 -48.94
C TRP A 43 11.32 -3.84 -50.10
N ALA A 44 11.65 -4.33 -51.30
CA ALA A 44 11.75 -3.52 -52.50
C ALA A 44 10.39 -2.88 -52.86
N ALA A 45 9.27 -3.59 -52.66
CA ALA A 45 7.94 -3.05 -52.87
C ALA A 45 7.60 -1.92 -51.88
N VAL A 46 7.97 -2.06 -50.61
CA VAL A 46 7.81 -1.00 -49.59
C VAL A 46 8.64 0.23 -49.95
N THR A 47 9.91 0.07 -50.31
CA THR A 47 10.80 1.21 -50.67
C THR A 47 10.42 1.86 -52.01
N LYS A 48 9.87 1.10 -52.96
CA LYS A 48 9.35 1.61 -54.23
C LYS A 48 8.21 2.60 -54.03
N PHE A 49 7.33 2.39 -53.04
CA PHE A 49 6.29 3.35 -52.71
C PHE A 49 6.87 4.75 -52.43
N TYR A 50 7.98 4.83 -51.69
CA TYR A 50 8.64 6.10 -51.37
C TYR A 50 9.45 6.70 -52.52
N SER A 51 9.82 5.87 -53.50
CA SER A 51 10.58 6.29 -54.68
C SER A 51 9.68 6.78 -55.82
N ASP A 52 8.42 6.34 -55.85
CA ASP A 52 7.46 6.72 -56.88
C ASP A 52 6.84 8.10 -56.57
N ARG A 53 7.02 9.05 -57.49
CA ARG A 53 6.50 10.43 -57.37
C ARG A 53 4.97 10.50 -57.39
N ASN A 54 4.30 9.46 -57.86
CA ASN A 54 2.83 9.38 -57.93
C ASN A 54 2.19 8.80 -56.66
N SER A 55 2.98 8.32 -55.71
CA SER A 55 2.49 7.81 -54.42
C SER A 55 1.86 8.94 -53.61
N ASN A 56 0.58 8.83 -53.31
CA ASN A 56 -0.14 9.85 -52.57
C ASN A 56 0.16 9.72 -51.06
N SER A 57 1.28 10.30 -50.62
CA SER A 57 1.78 10.25 -49.22
C SER A 57 0.84 10.87 -48.18
N LYS A 58 -0.29 11.46 -48.60
CA LYS A 58 -1.33 12.03 -47.75
C LYS A 58 -2.45 11.06 -47.41
N LYS A 59 -2.54 9.91 -48.09
CA LYS A 59 -3.54 8.89 -47.78
C LYS A 59 -3.15 8.09 -46.53
N PRO A 60 -4.11 7.59 -45.73
CA PRO A 60 -3.82 6.68 -44.62
C PRO A 60 -3.06 5.44 -45.09
N VAL A 61 -2.17 4.91 -44.24
CA VAL A 61 -1.34 3.74 -44.57
C VAL A 61 -2.19 2.50 -44.89
N GLU A 62 -3.39 2.38 -44.31
CA GLU A 62 -4.32 1.26 -44.52
C GLU A 62 -4.83 1.16 -45.96
N GLU A 63 -4.84 2.27 -46.71
CA GLU A 63 -5.19 2.29 -48.13
C GLU A 63 -4.00 1.95 -49.05
N THR A 64 -2.82 1.69 -48.50
CA THR A 64 -1.61 1.37 -49.25
C THR A 64 -1.31 -0.13 -49.21
N THR A 65 -0.41 -0.61 -50.07
CA THR A 65 0.06 -2.00 -50.03
C THR A 65 1.13 -2.25 -48.96
N ILE A 66 1.58 -1.20 -48.25
CA ILE A 66 2.68 -1.27 -47.27
C ILE A 66 2.34 -2.23 -46.12
N PRO A 67 1.18 -2.15 -45.43
CA PRO A 67 0.87 -3.06 -44.34
C PRO A 67 0.87 -4.53 -44.76
N GLY A 68 0.39 -4.81 -45.98
CA GLY A 68 0.39 -6.15 -46.55
C GLY A 68 1.82 -6.68 -46.73
N HIS A 69 2.70 -5.89 -47.35
CA HIS A 69 4.10 -6.29 -47.54
C HIS A 69 4.87 -6.44 -46.22
N LEU A 70 4.65 -5.56 -45.23
CA LEU A 70 5.24 -5.71 -43.89
C LEU A 70 4.72 -6.99 -43.20
N GLY A 71 3.44 -7.30 -43.35
CA GLY A 71 2.83 -8.52 -42.82
C GLY A 71 3.45 -9.80 -43.42
N GLU A 72 3.69 -9.83 -44.74
CA GLU A 72 4.36 -10.97 -45.38
C GLU A 72 5.83 -11.08 -44.95
N ILE A 73 6.56 -9.95 -44.80
CA ILE A 73 7.93 -9.99 -44.24
C ILE A 73 7.94 -10.59 -42.83
N SER A 74 6.98 -10.25 -41.96
CA SER A 74 6.86 -10.88 -40.64
C SER A 74 6.65 -12.39 -40.75
N LYS A 75 5.73 -12.84 -41.60
CA LYS A 75 5.44 -14.27 -41.80
C LYS A 75 6.65 -15.04 -42.32
N ILE A 76 7.41 -14.47 -43.25
CA ILE A 76 8.62 -15.10 -43.80
C ILE A 76 9.65 -15.31 -42.69
N LEU A 77 9.87 -14.28 -41.84
CA LEU A 77 10.81 -14.39 -40.72
C LEU A 77 10.32 -15.39 -39.67
N GLU A 78 9.02 -15.39 -39.35
CA GLU A 78 8.41 -16.36 -38.43
C GLU A 78 8.49 -17.80 -38.96
N GLN A 79 8.27 -17.98 -40.27
CA GLN A 79 8.39 -19.28 -40.93
C GLN A 79 9.84 -19.78 -40.86
N GLU A 80 10.82 -18.96 -41.21
CA GLU A 80 12.24 -19.32 -41.12
C GLU A 80 12.63 -19.71 -39.67
N GLU A 81 12.21 -18.91 -38.68
CA GLU A 81 12.46 -19.20 -37.27
C GLU A 81 11.79 -20.51 -36.79
N SER A 82 10.65 -20.89 -37.39
CA SER A 82 9.96 -22.14 -37.10
C SER A 82 10.63 -23.37 -37.71
N GLU A 83 11.22 -23.22 -38.89
CA GLU A 83 11.91 -24.27 -39.65
C GLU A 83 13.33 -24.53 -39.12
N LEU A 84 13.92 -23.58 -38.39
CA LEU A 84 15.24 -23.72 -37.77
C LEU A 84 15.20 -24.57 -36.49
N GLU A 85 15.94 -25.70 -36.51
CA GLU A 85 16.11 -26.62 -35.36
C GLU A 85 17.18 -26.17 -34.35
N ARG A 86 18.03 -25.18 -34.68
CA ARG A 86 19.13 -24.67 -33.83
C ARG A 86 18.95 -23.17 -33.56
N GLU A 87 19.54 -22.65 -32.49
CA GLU A 87 19.74 -21.21 -32.22
C GLU A 87 20.72 -20.54 -33.22
N SER A 88 20.74 -20.99 -34.48
CA SER A 88 21.54 -20.39 -35.55
C SER A 88 20.69 -19.43 -36.37
N MET A 89 21.25 -18.27 -36.70
CA MET A 89 20.60 -17.26 -37.54
C MET A 89 20.33 -17.80 -38.96
N GLY A 90 19.09 -17.66 -39.43
CA GLY A 90 18.72 -18.00 -40.80
C GLY A 90 19.12 -16.94 -41.82
N PRO A 91 19.18 -17.26 -43.12
CA PRO A 91 19.57 -16.33 -44.18
C PRO A 91 18.65 -15.10 -44.31
N CYS A 92 17.36 -15.20 -43.98
CA CYS A 92 16.44 -14.06 -43.99
C CYS A 92 16.74 -13.11 -42.83
N MET A 93 16.94 -13.63 -41.62
CA MET A 93 17.33 -12.82 -40.46
C MET A 93 18.71 -12.19 -40.63
N GLU A 94 19.69 -12.92 -41.17
CA GLU A 94 21.02 -12.38 -41.50
C GLU A 94 20.91 -11.22 -42.50
N TYR A 95 20.13 -11.39 -43.58
CA TYR A 95 19.90 -10.32 -44.55
C TYR A 95 19.22 -9.10 -43.91
N PHE A 96 18.22 -9.33 -43.07
CA PHE A 96 17.49 -8.29 -42.36
C PHE A 96 18.41 -7.42 -41.50
N LEU A 97 19.34 -8.06 -40.78
CA LEU A 97 20.30 -7.39 -39.91
C LEU A 97 21.45 -6.71 -40.69
N GLN A 98 22.03 -7.39 -41.69
CA GLN A 98 23.11 -6.85 -42.51
C GLN A 98 22.70 -5.57 -43.25
N ASN A 99 21.46 -5.52 -43.77
CA ASN A 99 20.94 -4.36 -44.47
C ASN A 99 20.31 -3.31 -43.55
N LYS A 100 20.34 -3.52 -42.23
CA LYS A 100 19.80 -2.61 -41.21
C LYS A 100 18.35 -2.22 -41.49
N LEU A 101 17.54 -3.19 -41.93
CA LEU A 101 16.16 -2.92 -42.36
C LEU A 101 15.34 -2.30 -41.22
N LEU A 102 15.57 -2.74 -39.98
CA LEU A 102 14.92 -2.19 -38.80
C LEU A 102 15.30 -0.73 -38.51
N GLU A 103 16.56 -0.32 -38.77
CA GLU A 103 16.95 1.10 -38.65
C GLU A 103 16.23 1.96 -39.71
N GLN A 104 16.11 1.46 -40.94
CA GLN A 104 15.37 2.15 -42.00
C GLN A 104 13.89 2.27 -41.65
N MET A 105 13.28 1.20 -41.12
CA MET A 105 11.91 1.22 -40.59
C MET A 105 11.79 2.26 -39.46
N SER A 106 12.72 2.35 -38.51
CA SER A 106 12.66 3.37 -37.45
C SER A 106 12.63 4.81 -38.00
N ALA A 107 13.30 5.07 -39.11
CA ALA A 107 13.24 6.37 -39.79
C ALA A 107 11.89 6.61 -40.47
N LEU A 108 11.29 5.59 -41.08
CA LEU A 108 9.94 5.65 -41.64
C LEU A 108 8.87 5.88 -40.55
N ALA A 109 9.03 5.25 -39.38
CA ALA A 109 8.15 5.43 -38.23
C ALA A 109 8.19 6.88 -37.71
N ARG A 110 9.39 7.48 -37.65
CA ARG A 110 9.56 8.88 -37.26
C ARG A 110 8.96 9.86 -38.26
N ALA A 111 9.04 9.54 -39.56
CA ALA A 111 8.44 10.37 -40.59
C ALA A 111 6.90 10.33 -40.56
N ASP A 112 6.33 9.19 -40.15
CA ASP A 112 4.88 8.89 -40.14
C ASP A 112 4.16 9.32 -41.44
N THR A 113 4.83 9.10 -42.57
CA THR A 113 4.29 9.33 -43.91
C THR A 113 4.32 8.01 -44.66
N PRO A 114 3.20 7.47 -45.16
CA PRO A 114 1.83 7.95 -44.97
C PRO A 114 1.38 7.88 -43.50
N PRO A 115 0.39 8.70 -43.07
CA PRO A 115 -0.12 8.68 -41.69
C PRO A 115 -0.51 7.27 -41.23
N GLY A 116 -0.04 6.85 -40.06
CA GLY A 116 -0.22 5.50 -39.52
C GLY A 116 0.96 4.56 -39.76
N MET A 117 2.00 4.98 -40.48
CA MET A 117 3.21 4.19 -40.68
C MET A 117 3.92 3.85 -39.36
N LYS A 118 3.91 4.77 -38.37
CA LYS A 118 4.41 4.51 -37.00
C LYS A 118 3.72 3.28 -36.41
N LYS A 119 2.39 3.23 -36.46
CA LYS A 119 1.57 2.12 -35.97
C LYS A 119 1.93 0.79 -36.64
N CYS A 120 2.01 0.76 -37.98
CA CYS A 120 2.37 -0.45 -38.72
C CYS A 120 3.75 -0.99 -38.31
N ILE A 121 4.72 -0.09 -38.11
CA ILE A 121 6.08 -0.48 -37.74
C ILE A 121 6.13 -0.97 -36.30
N LEU A 122 5.45 -0.31 -35.35
CA LEU A 122 5.38 -0.79 -33.97
C LEU A 122 4.77 -2.18 -33.89
N VAL A 123 3.71 -2.48 -34.65
CA VAL A 123 3.12 -3.83 -34.74
C VAL A 123 4.13 -4.83 -35.31
N PHE A 124 4.82 -4.48 -36.40
CA PHE A 124 5.84 -5.33 -37.00
C PHE A 124 6.96 -5.68 -36.01
N VAL A 125 7.51 -4.66 -35.33
CA VAL A 125 8.61 -4.84 -34.37
C VAL A 125 8.17 -5.62 -33.14
N THR A 126 6.96 -5.34 -32.64
CA THR A 126 6.36 -6.09 -31.53
C THR A 126 6.24 -7.57 -31.86
N ARG A 127 5.80 -7.91 -33.08
CA ARG A 127 5.74 -9.31 -33.53
C ARG A 127 7.13 -9.92 -33.65
N LEU A 128 8.06 -9.24 -34.32
CA LEU A 128 9.44 -9.71 -34.52
C LEU A 128 10.14 -10.03 -33.19
N VAL A 129 10.03 -9.14 -32.20
CA VAL A 129 10.64 -9.34 -30.87
C VAL A 129 9.96 -10.48 -30.11
N ASN A 130 8.65 -10.66 -30.26
CA ASN A 130 7.91 -11.75 -29.60
C ASN A 130 8.17 -13.12 -30.25
N SER A 131 8.26 -13.20 -31.56
CA SER A 131 8.37 -14.46 -32.30
C SER A 131 9.80 -15.01 -32.39
N SER A 132 10.82 -14.17 -32.25
CA SER A 132 12.20 -14.65 -32.34
C SER A 132 12.60 -15.48 -31.12
N LYS A 133 13.17 -16.67 -31.39
CA LYS A 133 13.78 -17.55 -30.37
C LYS A 133 15.18 -17.05 -30.00
N GLN A 134 15.79 -16.20 -30.83
CA GLN A 134 17.13 -15.65 -30.64
C GLN A 134 17.10 -14.37 -29.79
N SER A 135 18.20 -14.08 -29.09
CA SER A 135 18.40 -12.81 -28.39
C SER A 135 18.75 -11.69 -29.39
N LEU A 136 17.72 -11.14 -30.04
CA LEU A 136 17.88 -10.06 -31.02
C LEU A 136 18.19 -8.69 -30.38
N LEU A 137 17.64 -8.42 -29.19
CA LEU A 137 17.74 -7.10 -28.54
C LEU A 137 19.18 -6.63 -28.28
N PRO A 138 20.13 -7.47 -27.83
CA PRO A 138 21.53 -7.06 -27.64
C PRO A 138 22.27 -6.68 -28.93
N GLN A 139 21.74 -7.03 -30.11
CA GLN A 139 22.41 -6.73 -31.37
C GLN A 139 22.35 -5.24 -31.68
N MET A 140 23.50 -4.62 -31.96
CA MET A 140 23.66 -3.16 -32.04
C MET A 140 22.65 -2.48 -32.98
N GLY A 141 22.40 -3.04 -34.17
CA GLY A 141 21.45 -2.49 -35.14
C GLY A 141 19.99 -2.61 -34.71
N VAL A 142 19.64 -3.68 -33.98
CA VAL A 142 18.29 -3.89 -33.43
C VAL A 142 18.06 -2.97 -32.25
N TYR A 143 18.98 -2.98 -31.29
CA TYR A 143 18.95 -2.10 -30.12
C TYR A 143 18.78 -0.62 -30.51
N THR A 144 19.63 -0.12 -31.42
CA THR A 144 19.60 1.31 -31.81
C THR A 144 18.26 1.69 -32.44
N ALA A 145 17.68 0.81 -33.25
CA ALA A 145 16.37 1.04 -33.85
C ALA A 145 15.23 0.96 -32.82
N VAL A 146 15.27 -0.01 -31.91
CA VAL A 146 14.31 -0.16 -30.81
C VAL A 146 14.36 1.05 -29.87
N GLN A 147 15.54 1.54 -29.50
CA GLN A 147 15.69 2.73 -28.66
C GLN A 147 15.12 3.98 -29.34
N LYS A 148 15.33 4.14 -30.65
CA LYS A 148 14.70 5.22 -31.44
C LYS A 148 13.18 5.11 -31.43
N LEU A 149 12.62 3.90 -31.57
CA LEU A 149 11.18 3.66 -31.56
C LEU A 149 10.57 3.90 -30.18
N ILE A 150 11.25 3.47 -29.10
CA ILE A 150 10.85 3.78 -27.72
C ILE A 150 10.77 5.30 -27.52
N GLY A 151 11.75 6.05 -28.04
CA GLY A 151 11.74 7.51 -27.96
C GLY A 151 10.61 8.19 -28.73
N LEU A 152 9.92 7.49 -29.65
CA LEU A 152 8.73 8.00 -30.32
C LEU A 152 7.43 7.73 -29.53
N CYS A 153 7.47 6.84 -28.53
CA CYS A 153 6.28 6.49 -27.75
C CYS A 153 5.91 7.63 -26.78
N GLY A 154 4.63 8.00 -26.74
CA GLY A 154 4.13 9.06 -25.87
C GLY A 154 4.39 10.49 -26.36
N GLU A 155 4.96 10.73 -27.54
CA GLU A 155 5.18 12.08 -28.06
C GLU A 155 3.87 12.89 -28.23
N VAL A 156 2.76 12.19 -28.52
CA VAL A 156 1.43 12.79 -28.70
C VAL A 156 0.42 11.95 -27.94
N LEU A 157 -0.15 12.51 -26.87
CA LEU A 157 -1.23 11.87 -26.13
C LEU A 157 -2.54 11.87 -26.94
N ALA A 158 -3.37 10.86 -26.71
CA ALA A 158 -4.59 10.56 -27.47
C ALA A 158 -4.36 10.33 -28.97
N ALA A 159 -3.15 9.93 -29.37
CA ALA A 159 -2.85 9.52 -30.74
C ALA A 159 -3.53 8.18 -31.08
N PRO A 160 -3.94 7.95 -32.35
CA PRO A 160 -4.53 6.68 -32.77
C PRO A 160 -3.58 5.47 -32.66
N SER A 161 -2.30 5.71 -32.39
CA SER A 161 -1.25 4.71 -32.19
C SER A 161 -0.96 4.38 -30.72
N GLU A 162 -1.55 5.07 -29.73
CA GLU A 162 -1.22 4.88 -28.30
C GLU A 162 -1.33 3.41 -27.86
N ARG A 163 -2.35 2.70 -28.34
CA ARG A 163 -2.55 1.29 -28.03
C ARG A 163 -1.40 0.41 -28.53
N GLU A 164 -0.93 0.65 -29.74
CA GLU A 164 0.22 -0.07 -30.29
C GLU A 164 1.55 0.36 -29.64
N GLU A 165 1.67 1.63 -29.23
CA GLU A 165 2.83 2.14 -28.49
C GLU A 165 2.98 1.44 -27.14
N VAL A 166 1.92 1.40 -26.32
CA VAL A 166 1.99 0.75 -25.01
C VAL A 166 2.17 -0.76 -25.13
N GLN A 167 1.59 -1.42 -26.15
CA GLN A 167 1.81 -2.85 -26.41
C GLN A 167 3.27 -3.15 -26.79
N PHE A 168 3.88 -2.27 -27.58
CA PHE A 168 5.30 -2.34 -27.91
C PHE A 168 6.15 -2.19 -26.65
N LEU A 169 5.92 -1.15 -25.83
CA LEU A 169 6.68 -0.95 -24.59
C LEU A 169 6.49 -2.11 -23.59
N ASN A 170 5.28 -2.65 -23.47
CA ASN A 170 5.01 -3.84 -22.66
C ASN A 170 5.83 -5.05 -23.13
N THR A 171 5.89 -5.28 -24.45
CA THR A 171 6.73 -6.35 -25.00
C THR A 171 8.21 -6.16 -24.64
N ILE A 172 8.70 -4.91 -24.67
CA ILE A 172 10.08 -4.61 -24.24
C ILE A 172 10.27 -4.85 -22.73
N CYS A 173 9.40 -4.36 -21.85
CA CYS A 173 9.51 -4.63 -20.41
C CYS A 173 9.42 -6.14 -20.12
N GLN A 174 8.59 -6.92 -20.82
CA GLN A 174 8.53 -8.38 -20.69
C GLN A 174 9.83 -9.07 -21.09
N LYS A 175 10.47 -8.63 -22.18
CA LYS A 175 11.77 -9.19 -22.59
C LYS A 175 12.89 -8.81 -21.60
N ILE A 176 12.87 -7.60 -21.06
CA ILE A 176 13.78 -7.17 -19.98
C ILE A 176 13.55 -8.00 -18.71
N ARG A 177 12.30 -8.33 -18.39
CA ARG A 177 11.98 -9.21 -17.26
C ARG A 177 12.53 -10.63 -17.42
N ASN A 178 12.47 -11.16 -18.63
CA ASN A 178 12.99 -12.50 -18.94
C ASN A 178 14.52 -12.53 -18.97
N ASP A 179 15.16 -11.44 -19.41
CA ASP A 179 16.62 -11.28 -19.41
C ASP A 179 17.02 -9.86 -18.91
N PRO A 180 17.23 -9.72 -17.59
CA PRO A 180 17.58 -8.44 -16.96
C PRO A 180 18.86 -7.79 -17.49
N HIS A 181 19.77 -8.54 -18.10
CA HIS A 181 21.02 -7.99 -18.63
C HIS A 181 20.78 -7.03 -19.81
N ILE A 182 19.66 -7.20 -20.52
CA ILE A 182 19.25 -6.32 -21.62
C ILE A 182 18.95 -4.90 -21.12
N LEU A 183 18.56 -4.72 -19.85
CA LEU A 183 18.31 -3.41 -19.26
C LEU A 183 19.53 -2.48 -19.39
N ASN A 184 20.74 -3.02 -19.25
CA ASN A 184 21.98 -2.26 -19.38
C ASN A 184 22.16 -1.66 -20.78
N CYS A 185 21.55 -2.26 -21.80
CA CYS A 185 21.51 -1.67 -23.13
C CYS A 185 20.65 -0.40 -23.12
N PHE A 186 19.54 -0.37 -22.38
CA PHE A 186 18.60 0.76 -22.38
C PHE A 186 18.96 1.90 -21.42
N LEU A 187 19.94 1.69 -20.54
CA LEU A 187 20.50 2.76 -19.71
C LEU A 187 21.38 3.67 -20.58
N PRO A 188 21.29 5.00 -20.44
CA PRO A 188 22.25 5.89 -21.08
C PRO A 188 23.65 5.51 -20.59
N LEU A 189 24.59 5.31 -21.52
CA LEU A 189 25.99 4.98 -21.22
C LEU A 189 26.52 6.00 -20.20
N LEU A 190 26.57 5.60 -18.92
CA LEU A 190 27.22 6.39 -17.89
C LEU A 190 28.68 6.55 -18.33
N PRO A 191 29.21 7.77 -18.48
CA PRO A 191 30.61 7.95 -18.81
C PRO A 191 31.44 7.27 -17.71
N THR A 192 32.14 6.21 -18.09
CA THR A 192 33.09 5.55 -17.20
C THR A 192 34.15 6.58 -16.79
N PRO A 193 34.44 6.75 -15.48
CA PRO A 193 35.51 7.62 -15.05
C PRO A 193 36.84 6.95 -15.42
N GLY A 194 37.35 7.21 -16.64
CA GLY A 194 38.65 6.67 -17.05
C GLY A 194 39.05 6.78 -18.51
N SER A 195 38.14 6.96 -19.47
CA SER A 195 38.54 7.01 -20.88
C SER A 195 38.91 8.43 -21.31
N LYS A 196 40.18 8.79 -21.13
CA LYS A 196 40.78 9.94 -21.82
C LYS A 196 40.88 9.61 -23.31
N THR A 197 39.89 9.99 -24.11
CA THR A 197 40.05 10.13 -25.55
C THR A 197 40.96 11.33 -25.82
N THR A 198 42.24 11.06 -26.02
CA THR A 198 43.18 11.96 -26.67
C THR A 198 42.66 12.33 -28.06
N ILE A 199 42.20 13.57 -28.24
CA ILE A 199 42.07 14.20 -29.55
C ILE A 199 43.05 15.37 -29.59
N ALA A 200 44.13 15.18 -30.33
CA ALA A 200 45.02 16.24 -30.78
C ALA A 200 44.86 16.37 -32.29
N ASN A 201 44.17 17.42 -32.75
CA ASN A 201 44.76 18.39 -33.68
C ASN A 201 43.79 19.54 -33.94
N GLY A 202 44.29 20.74 -33.72
CA GLY A 202 43.54 21.98 -33.81
C GLY A 202 43.33 22.52 -35.22
N LYS A 203 42.34 23.41 -35.31
CA LYS A 203 42.35 24.64 -36.11
C LYS A 203 41.20 25.52 -35.64
N GLU A 204 41.56 26.68 -35.09
CA GLU A 204 40.65 27.78 -34.74
C GLU A 204 40.11 28.47 -36.01
N ALA A 205 38.82 28.85 -36.00
CA ALA A 205 38.34 30.12 -36.57
C ALA A 205 36.85 30.41 -36.23
N CYS A 206 36.65 31.58 -35.60
CA CYS A 206 35.54 32.56 -35.69
C CYS A 206 34.07 32.24 -35.31
N ALA A 207 33.71 32.76 -34.13
CA ALA A 207 32.53 33.54 -33.73
C ALA A 207 31.28 33.68 -34.63
N SER A 208 30.12 33.25 -34.09
CA SER A 208 28.76 33.81 -34.28
C SER A 208 27.85 33.36 -33.10
N PRO A 209 26.70 34.04 -32.83
CA PRO A 209 26.04 34.07 -31.51
C PRO A 209 25.15 32.83 -31.24
N PRO A 210 24.81 32.50 -29.98
CA PRO A 210 24.08 31.28 -29.67
C PRO A 210 22.58 31.49 -29.94
N SER A 211 22.05 30.79 -30.95
CA SER A 211 20.62 30.68 -31.20
C SER A 211 20.24 29.22 -31.43
N SER A 212 20.11 28.47 -30.33
CA SER A 212 19.24 27.31 -30.12
C SER A 212 19.73 26.57 -28.86
N PRO A 213 18.83 26.04 -28.01
CA PRO A 213 19.25 25.20 -26.90
C PRO A 213 19.79 23.89 -27.50
N SER A 214 21.08 23.65 -27.32
CA SER A 214 21.67 22.34 -27.56
C SER A 214 20.97 21.34 -26.66
N TYR A 215 20.21 20.42 -27.28
CA TYR A 215 19.57 19.28 -26.62
C TYR A 215 20.57 18.59 -25.68
N GLU A 216 20.27 18.65 -24.38
CA GLU A 216 20.94 17.90 -23.32
C GLU A 216 20.66 16.40 -23.50
N ALA A 217 21.45 15.72 -24.33
CA ALA A 217 21.33 14.28 -24.59
C ALA A 217 21.86 13.38 -23.45
N SER A 218 22.05 13.91 -22.24
CA SER A 218 22.75 13.23 -21.13
C SER A 218 21.86 12.77 -19.96
N HIS A 219 20.53 12.94 -20.04
CA HIS A 219 19.61 12.67 -18.92
C HIS A 219 18.44 11.72 -19.24
N GLN A 220 18.38 11.14 -20.44
CA GLN A 220 17.16 10.46 -20.87
C GLN A 220 17.22 8.95 -20.60
N PHE A 221 16.19 8.45 -19.90
CA PHE A 221 15.81 7.04 -19.85
C PHE A 221 14.54 6.88 -20.71
N PRO A 222 14.66 6.64 -22.03
CA PRO A 222 13.53 6.77 -22.96
C PRO A 222 12.38 5.82 -22.66
N LEU A 223 12.69 4.61 -22.16
CA LEU A 223 11.68 3.63 -21.78
C LEU A 223 10.80 4.13 -20.63
N LEU A 224 11.42 4.62 -19.54
CA LEU A 224 10.67 5.22 -18.44
C LEU A 224 9.91 6.47 -18.90
N GLN A 225 10.52 7.33 -19.71
CA GLN A 225 9.86 8.54 -20.20
C GLN A 225 8.61 8.22 -21.02
N GLY A 226 8.69 7.27 -21.96
CA GLY A 226 7.54 6.85 -22.77
C GLY A 226 6.42 6.25 -21.93
N LEU A 227 6.76 5.42 -20.94
CA LEU A 227 5.81 4.85 -20.00
C LEU A 227 5.15 5.90 -19.09
N LEU A 228 5.94 6.83 -18.53
CA LEU A 228 5.43 7.94 -17.71
C LEU A 228 4.48 8.83 -18.50
N THR A 229 4.76 9.05 -19.78
CA THR A 229 3.89 9.86 -20.63
C THR A 229 2.59 9.12 -20.94
N LEU A 230 2.66 7.85 -21.36
CA LEU A 230 1.47 7.03 -21.66
C LEU A 230 0.60 6.73 -20.42
N MET A 231 1.18 6.77 -19.22
CA MET A 231 0.45 6.71 -17.95
C MET A 231 -0.58 7.85 -17.83
N GLU A 232 -0.33 9.01 -18.45
CA GLU A 232 -1.25 10.15 -18.49
C GLU A 232 -2.27 10.08 -19.64
N SER A 233 -2.31 8.98 -20.41
CA SER A 233 -3.29 8.82 -21.49
C SER A 233 -4.73 8.86 -20.97
N PRO A 234 -5.66 9.50 -21.69
CA PRO A 234 -7.08 9.47 -21.34
C PRO A 234 -7.72 8.08 -21.57
N ASP A 235 -7.08 7.19 -22.32
CA ASP A 235 -7.52 5.81 -22.50
C ASP A 235 -7.10 4.97 -21.29
N SER A 236 -8.09 4.47 -20.53
CA SER A 236 -7.85 3.70 -19.32
C SER A 236 -7.13 2.36 -19.56
N GLU A 237 -7.25 1.74 -20.74
CA GLU A 237 -6.50 0.52 -21.04
C GLU A 237 -5.01 0.85 -21.21
N VAL A 238 -4.73 1.93 -21.95
CA VAL A 238 -3.37 2.40 -22.20
C VAL A 238 -2.69 2.85 -20.91
N SER A 239 -3.36 3.69 -20.12
CA SER A 239 -2.80 4.23 -18.88
C SER A 239 -2.51 3.13 -17.86
N THR A 240 -3.39 2.13 -17.74
CA THR A 240 -3.23 1.01 -16.80
C THR A 240 -2.09 0.10 -17.24
N LEU A 241 -2.00 -0.23 -18.54
CA LEU A 241 -0.92 -1.07 -19.04
C LEU A 241 0.44 -0.37 -18.93
N ALA A 242 0.49 0.95 -19.15
CA ALA A 242 1.71 1.74 -18.94
C ALA A 242 2.15 1.71 -17.47
N ALA A 243 1.21 1.84 -16.53
CA ALA A 243 1.45 1.74 -15.09
C ALA A 243 1.98 0.34 -14.69
N GLU A 244 1.38 -0.75 -15.19
CA GLU A 244 1.88 -2.11 -14.97
C GLU A 244 3.30 -2.29 -15.50
N CYS A 245 3.60 -1.70 -16.67
CA CYS A 245 4.96 -1.71 -17.23
C CYS A 245 5.95 -0.92 -16.37
N LEU A 246 5.54 0.20 -15.76
CA LEU A 246 6.39 0.95 -14.82
C LEU A 246 6.76 0.11 -13.59
N ILE A 247 5.79 -0.60 -12.99
CA ILE A 247 6.05 -1.51 -11.87
C ILE A 247 7.05 -2.59 -12.31
N MET A 248 6.80 -3.24 -13.44
CA MET A 248 7.67 -4.29 -13.97
C MET A 248 9.09 -3.79 -14.21
N CYS A 249 9.22 -2.65 -14.89
CA CYS A 249 10.53 -2.11 -15.25
C CYS A 249 11.29 -1.58 -14.02
N THR A 250 10.61 -1.05 -12.99
CA THR A 250 11.25 -0.57 -11.74
C THR A 250 11.62 -1.69 -10.76
N SER A 251 10.97 -2.86 -10.83
CA SER A 251 11.30 -4.01 -9.98
C SER A 251 12.57 -4.77 -10.41
N ILE A 252 13.09 -4.50 -11.61
CA ILE A 252 14.25 -5.21 -12.20
C ILE A 252 15.52 -4.34 -12.20
N LEU A 253 15.42 -3.07 -11.79
CA LEU A 253 16.56 -2.15 -11.78
C LEU A 253 17.66 -2.67 -10.83
N ASN A 254 18.92 -2.56 -11.27
CA ASN A 254 20.07 -2.70 -10.38
C ASN A 254 20.34 -1.39 -9.62
N ASP A 255 21.21 -1.41 -8.61
CA ASP A 255 21.49 -0.24 -7.76
C ASP A 255 21.83 1.03 -8.55
N GLN A 256 22.68 0.91 -9.58
CA GLN A 256 23.11 2.06 -10.40
C GLN A 256 21.97 2.60 -11.26
N ALA A 257 21.17 1.71 -11.85
CA ALA A 257 20.00 2.06 -12.66
C ALA A 257 18.90 2.70 -11.81
N ALA A 258 18.68 2.19 -10.60
CA ALA A 258 17.74 2.74 -9.64
C ALA A 258 18.17 4.14 -9.19
N GLN A 259 19.46 4.32 -8.85
CA GLN A 259 20.00 5.63 -8.50
C GLN A 259 19.90 6.61 -9.68
N PHE A 260 20.21 6.17 -10.90
CA PHE A 260 20.05 7.01 -12.10
C PHE A 260 18.58 7.39 -12.34
N ALA A 261 17.65 6.44 -12.18
CA ALA A 261 16.22 6.70 -12.32
C ALA A 261 15.75 7.75 -11.31
N VAL A 262 16.21 7.70 -10.06
CA VAL A 262 15.87 8.71 -9.04
C VAL A 262 16.55 10.06 -9.31
N ASP A 263 17.86 10.08 -9.58
CA ASP A 263 18.62 11.35 -9.64
C ASP A 263 18.49 12.10 -10.97
N LYS A 264 18.19 11.39 -12.05
CA LYS A 264 18.27 11.91 -13.42
C LYS A 264 16.93 11.86 -14.16
N THR A 265 15.89 11.32 -13.55
CA THR A 265 14.54 11.32 -14.13
C THR A 265 13.52 11.81 -13.11
N GLU A 266 12.40 12.33 -13.59
CA GLU A 266 11.29 12.81 -12.75
C GLU A 266 10.31 11.68 -12.39
N LEU A 267 10.76 10.41 -12.37
CA LEU A 267 9.90 9.22 -12.23
C LEU A 267 8.96 9.33 -11.02
N CYS A 268 9.53 9.48 -9.83
CA CYS A 268 8.78 9.51 -8.58
C CYS A 268 7.88 10.75 -8.51
N HIS A 269 8.37 11.90 -8.98
CA HIS A 269 7.63 13.15 -9.01
C HIS A 269 6.42 13.09 -9.95
N VAL A 270 6.57 12.59 -11.18
CA VAL A 270 5.47 12.47 -12.15
C VAL A 270 4.40 11.51 -11.65
N VAL A 271 4.79 10.38 -11.07
CA VAL A 271 3.86 9.39 -10.50
C VAL A 271 3.01 10.00 -9.38
N VAL A 272 3.64 10.70 -8.41
CA VAL A 272 2.91 11.34 -7.31
C VAL A 272 2.13 12.56 -7.79
N GLN A 273 2.66 13.35 -8.73
CA GLN A 273 1.94 14.49 -9.30
C GLN A 273 0.67 14.04 -10.04
N HIS A 274 0.68 12.88 -10.68
CA HIS A 274 -0.52 12.30 -11.27
C HIS A 274 -1.58 12.01 -10.19
N LEU A 275 -1.17 11.43 -9.06
CA LEU A 275 -2.06 11.21 -7.92
C LEU A 275 -2.65 12.54 -7.39
N VAL A 276 -1.82 13.58 -7.27
CA VAL A 276 -2.27 14.93 -6.89
C VAL A 276 -3.33 15.47 -7.87
N LYS A 277 -3.10 15.35 -9.19
CA LYS A 277 -4.09 15.77 -10.20
C LYS A 277 -5.44 15.06 -10.01
N LEU A 278 -5.41 13.77 -9.67
CA LEU A 278 -6.62 12.98 -9.42
C LEU A 278 -7.32 13.38 -8.13
N TYR A 279 -6.56 13.62 -7.05
CA TYR A 279 -7.08 14.14 -5.79
C TYR A 279 -7.75 15.50 -5.97
N SER A 280 -7.08 16.47 -6.61
CA SER A 280 -7.65 17.80 -6.88
C SER A 280 -8.85 17.77 -7.84
N ALA A 281 -9.06 16.68 -8.56
CA ALA A 281 -10.23 16.50 -9.41
C ALA A 281 -11.48 16.04 -8.63
N ILE A 282 -11.32 15.52 -7.40
CA ILE A 282 -12.41 15.08 -6.53
C ILE A 282 -13.31 16.28 -6.19
N PRO A 283 -14.63 16.21 -6.45
CA PRO A 283 -15.49 17.34 -6.15
C PRO A 283 -15.59 17.59 -4.64
N PRO A 284 -15.46 18.84 -4.16
CA PRO A 284 -15.59 19.19 -2.74
C PRO A 284 -17.02 19.02 -2.21
N THR A 285 -17.99 18.72 -3.08
CA THR A 285 -19.39 18.46 -2.72
C THR A 285 -19.63 17.03 -2.23
N LEU A 286 -18.64 16.13 -2.36
CA LEU A 286 -18.77 14.75 -1.89
C LEU A 286 -18.71 14.72 -0.36
N LYS A 287 -19.45 13.78 0.23
CA LYS A 287 -19.48 13.55 1.67
C LYS A 287 -18.76 12.25 2.03
N ALA A 288 -18.43 12.07 3.30
CA ALA A 288 -17.76 10.85 3.78
C ALA A 288 -18.52 9.56 3.41
N VAL A 289 -19.86 9.58 3.46
CA VAL A 289 -20.70 8.44 3.04
C VAL A 289 -20.46 8.06 1.56
N ASP A 290 -20.17 9.03 0.69
CA ASP A 290 -19.86 8.74 -0.71
C ASP A 290 -18.55 7.98 -0.87
N ILE A 291 -17.61 8.11 0.07
CA ILE A 291 -16.36 7.34 0.10
C ILE A 291 -16.65 5.88 0.42
N GLU A 292 -17.38 5.64 1.50
CA GLU A 292 -17.71 4.29 1.98
C GLU A 292 -18.54 3.53 0.95
N GLU A 293 -19.57 4.15 0.38
CA GLU A 293 -20.38 3.56 -0.68
C GLU A 293 -19.56 3.22 -1.93
N ALA A 294 -18.64 4.12 -2.33
CA ALA A 294 -17.80 3.89 -3.48
C ALA A 294 -16.86 2.69 -3.25
N VAL A 295 -16.23 2.59 -2.08
CA VAL A 295 -15.35 1.46 -1.71
C VAL A 295 -16.12 0.15 -1.59
N ALA A 296 -17.31 0.17 -0.99
CA ALA A 296 -18.18 -1.02 -0.90
C ALA A 296 -18.56 -1.53 -2.30
N SER A 297 -18.97 -0.62 -3.19
CA SER A 297 -19.33 -0.98 -4.58
C SER A 297 -18.16 -1.57 -5.37
N TRP A 298 -16.94 -1.09 -5.12
CA TRP A 298 -15.73 -1.65 -5.73
C TRP A 298 -15.44 -3.06 -5.21
N SER A 299 -15.57 -3.28 -3.89
CA SER A 299 -15.14 -4.51 -3.22
C SER A 299 -16.01 -5.71 -3.57
N THR A 300 -17.31 -5.52 -3.76
CA THR A 300 -18.26 -6.60 -4.13
C THR A 300 -17.94 -7.20 -5.51
N ASP A 301 -17.48 -6.39 -6.47
CA ASP A 301 -17.23 -6.82 -7.85
C ASP A 301 -15.93 -7.62 -8.04
N GLN A 302 -15.01 -7.63 -7.07
CA GLN A 302 -13.81 -8.50 -7.15
C GLN A 302 -14.15 -9.99 -6.94
N SER A 303 -15.29 -10.30 -6.31
CA SER A 303 -15.74 -11.66 -6.06
C SER A 303 -16.60 -12.25 -7.19
N GLY A 304 -17.07 -11.41 -8.12
CA GLY A 304 -17.89 -11.79 -9.27
C GLY A 304 -17.06 -11.85 -10.56
N ARG A 305 -16.68 -13.05 -11.00
CA ARG A 305 -16.14 -13.24 -12.36
C ARG A 305 -17.15 -12.72 -13.39
N THR A 306 -16.67 -11.84 -14.29
CA THR A 306 -17.30 -11.35 -15.53
C THR A 306 -18.36 -10.24 -15.39
N SER A 307 -17.94 -9.02 -15.12
CA SER A 307 -18.26 -7.82 -15.93
C SER A 307 -17.44 -6.65 -15.38
N THR A 308 -16.94 -5.79 -16.26
CA THR A 308 -16.39 -4.48 -15.85
C THR A 308 -17.39 -3.80 -14.92
N PRO A 309 -16.97 -3.19 -13.80
CA PRO A 309 -17.89 -2.46 -12.93
C PRO A 309 -18.68 -1.52 -13.83
N ASP A 310 -20.01 -1.46 -13.66
CA ASP A 310 -20.84 -0.53 -14.41
C ASP A 310 -20.61 0.88 -13.82
N LEU A 311 -19.35 1.35 -13.89
CA LEU A 311 -18.87 2.66 -13.49
C LEU A 311 -19.75 3.73 -14.13
N GLN A 312 -20.35 3.44 -15.30
CA GLN A 312 -21.31 4.29 -16.00
C GLN A 312 -22.62 4.53 -15.23
N ALA A 313 -23.00 3.69 -14.28
CA ALA A 313 -24.12 3.90 -13.37
C ALA A 313 -23.75 4.79 -12.17
N LEU A 314 -22.46 4.85 -11.79
CA LEU A 314 -21.98 5.61 -10.65
C LEU A 314 -21.93 7.12 -10.96
N ALA A 315 -22.24 7.98 -9.99
CA ALA A 315 -22.14 9.43 -10.18
C ALA A 315 -20.71 9.87 -10.59
N PRO A 316 -20.55 10.88 -11.47
CA PRO A 316 -19.24 11.26 -11.98
C PRO A 316 -18.25 11.68 -10.90
N GLY A 317 -18.71 12.25 -9.77
CA GLY A 317 -17.85 12.56 -8.62
C GLY A 317 -17.26 11.30 -7.97
N LYS A 318 -18.10 10.29 -7.71
CA LYS A 318 -17.66 8.99 -7.14
C LYS A 318 -16.66 8.27 -8.05
N ARG A 319 -16.80 8.38 -9.38
CA ARG A 319 -15.81 7.83 -10.32
C ARG A 319 -14.43 8.47 -10.16
N LYS A 320 -14.36 9.78 -9.94
CA LYS A 320 -13.09 10.48 -9.73
C LYS A 320 -12.43 10.04 -8.42
N LEU A 321 -13.22 9.87 -7.37
CA LEU A 321 -12.76 9.31 -6.10
C LEU A 321 -12.21 7.88 -6.27
N LEU A 322 -12.93 7.01 -6.98
CA LEU A 322 -12.45 5.66 -7.28
C LEU A 322 -11.17 5.69 -8.13
N CYS A 323 -11.08 6.61 -9.09
CA CYS A 323 -9.86 6.81 -9.87
C CYS A 323 -8.68 7.17 -8.95
N PHE A 324 -8.88 8.08 -8.00
CA PHE A 324 -7.86 8.39 -6.98
C PHE A 324 -7.43 7.14 -6.21
N PHE A 325 -8.36 6.34 -5.67
CA PHE A 325 -7.99 5.11 -4.94
C PHE A 325 -7.30 4.06 -5.83
N LYS A 326 -7.71 3.92 -7.10
CA LYS A 326 -7.03 3.07 -8.09
C LYS A 326 -5.56 3.42 -8.18
N TRP A 327 -5.28 4.71 -8.34
CA TRP A 327 -3.94 5.22 -8.55
C TRP A 327 -3.13 5.30 -7.26
N LEU A 328 -3.77 5.50 -6.10
CA LEU A 328 -3.14 5.30 -4.80
C LEU A 328 -2.66 3.85 -4.65
N GLY A 329 -3.50 2.87 -4.99
CA GLY A 329 -3.13 1.46 -5.01
C GLY A 329 -2.00 1.13 -5.99
N PHE A 330 -1.93 1.83 -7.13
CA PHE A 330 -0.78 1.75 -8.04
C PHE A 330 0.51 2.30 -7.41
N VAL A 331 0.47 3.50 -6.82
CA VAL A 331 1.64 4.12 -6.15
C VAL A 331 2.13 3.21 -5.03
N ASP A 332 1.20 2.64 -4.26
CA ASP A 332 1.47 1.68 -3.20
C ASP A 332 2.13 0.40 -3.74
N THR A 333 1.53 -0.25 -4.74
CA THR A 333 2.10 -1.45 -5.38
C THR A 333 3.50 -1.17 -5.96
N MET A 334 3.70 0.00 -6.56
CA MET A 334 5.00 0.41 -7.09
C MET A 334 6.03 0.63 -5.98
N ALA A 335 5.65 1.26 -4.87
CA ALA A 335 6.51 1.41 -3.70
C ALA A 335 6.83 0.06 -3.02
N GLU A 336 5.94 -0.93 -3.10
CA GLU A 336 6.16 -2.27 -2.54
C GLU A 336 7.09 -3.13 -3.41
N LEU A 337 6.94 -3.08 -4.73
CA LEU A 337 7.63 -3.99 -5.66
C LEU A 337 8.89 -3.41 -6.32
N SER A 338 9.12 -2.10 -6.24
CA SER A 338 10.29 -1.45 -6.86
C SER A 338 11.58 -1.63 -6.05
N HIS A 339 12.71 -1.32 -6.69
CA HIS A 339 14.01 -1.23 -6.02
C HIS A 339 13.95 -0.32 -4.79
N THR A 340 14.63 -0.68 -3.71
CA THR A 340 14.57 0.03 -2.41
C THR A 340 14.85 1.53 -2.51
N THR A 341 15.81 1.94 -3.35
CA THR A 341 16.09 3.36 -3.66
C THR A 341 14.89 4.09 -4.26
N VAL A 342 14.21 3.46 -5.23
CA VAL A 342 13.02 4.02 -5.88
C VAL A 342 11.86 4.06 -4.90
N ALA A 343 11.62 2.97 -4.15
CA ALA A 343 10.58 2.90 -3.14
C ALA A 343 10.73 3.98 -2.06
N THR A 344 11.96 4.19 -1.58
CA THR A 344 12.27 5.24 -0.57
C THR A 344 12.00 6.63 -1.12
N GLU A 345 12.39 6.89 -2.38
CA GLU A 345 12.13 8.17 -3.03
C GLU A 345 10.63 8.38 -3.31
N ILE A 346 9.89 7.35 -3.71
CA ILE A 346 8.42 7.43 -3.85
C ILE A 346 7.78 7.83 -2.52
N GLY A 347 8.17 7.22 -1.40
CA GLY A 347 7.68 7.60 -0.08
C GLY A 347 7.99 9.06 0.27
N ARG A 348 9.23 9.49 0.05
CA ARG A 348 9.66 10.89 0.28
C ARG A 348 8.84 11.88 -0.54
N VAL A 349 8.71 11.66 -1.84
CA VAL A 349 7.93 12.52 -2.75
C VAL A 349 6.45 12.48 -2.43
N PHE A 350 5.88 11.32 -2.08
CA PHE A 350 4.49 11.18 -1.64
C PHE A 350 4.22 12.03 -0.40
N SER A 351 5.10 11.98 0.59
CA SER A 351 5.00 12.81 1.79
C SER A 351 5.09 14.30 1.47
N GLU A 352 6.09 14.73 0.71
CA GLU A 352 6.32 16.15 0.43
C GLU A 352 5.28 16.76 -0.51
N VAL A 353 4.96 16.08 -1.62
CA VAL A 353 4.15 16.65 -2.71
C VAL A 353 2.66 16.42 -2.49
N PHE A 354 2.25 15.25 -1.97
CA PHE A 354 0.84 14.96 -1.74
C PHE A 354 0.40 15.32 -0.32
N LEU A 355 1.01 14.70 0.71
CA LEU A 355 0.55 14.88 2.10
C LEU A 355 0.77 16.31 2.59
N HIS A 356 2.01 16.82 2.51
CA HIS A 356 2.33 18.19 2.93
C HIS A 356 2.00 19.24 1.89
N GLY A 357 2.10 18.90 0.60
CA GLY A 357 1.96 19.86 -0.49
C GLY A 357 0.52 20.25 -0.82
N VAL A 358 -0.46 19.35 -0.63
CA VAL A 358 -1.86 19.61 -0.99
C VAL A 358 -2.81 19.17 0.12
N PHE A 359 -2.69 17.94 0.60
CA PHE A 359 -3.66 17.38 1.55
C PHE A 359 -3.68 18.13 2.89
N LEU A 360 -2.51 18.52 3.43
CA LEU A 360 -2.41 19.28 4.68
C LEU A 360 -3.13 20.62 4.59
N GLU A 361 -2.99 21.32 3.46
CA GLU A 361 -3.63 22.60 3.24
C GLU A 361 -5.16 22.44 3.26
N ASP A 362 -5.68 21.46 2.51
CA ASP A 362 -7.12 21.16 2.45
C ASP A 362 -7.67 20.72 3.82
N PHE A 363 -6.90 19.94 4.59
CA PHE A 363 -7.28 19.50 5.93
C PHE A 363 -7.37 20.67 6.92
N VAL A 364 -6.36 21.56 6.93
CA VAL A 364 -6.32 22.71 7.85
C VAL A 364 -7.31 23.80 7.45
N GLN A 365 -7.54 23.99 6.15
CA GLN A 365 -8.49 24.99 5.63
C GLN A 365 -9.94 24.47 5.53
N ALA A 366 -10.22 23.26 6.03
CA ALA A 366 -11.55 22.69 6.03
C ALA A 366 -12.59 23.67 6.61
N ALA A 367 -13.58 24.04 5.78
CA ALA A 367 -14.49 25.14 6.09
C ALA A 367 -15.55 24.78 7.15
N ASP A 368 -15.88 23.49 7.27
CA ASP A 368 -16.91 22.96 8.15
C ASP A 368 -16.60 21.52 8.63
N GLU A 369 -17.41 21.01 9.55
CA GLU A 369 -17.25 19.66 10.12
C GLU A 369 -17.42 18.55 9.07
N ASP A 370 -18.24 18.76 8.03
CA ASP A 370 -18.45 17.82 6.94
C ASP A 370 -17.17 17.65 6.11
N ALA A 371 -16.43 18.74 5.87
CA ALA A 371 -15.14 18.73 5.17
C ALA A 371 -14.03 18.07 6.01
N VAL A 372 -14.01 18.32 7.33
CA VAL A 372 -13.08 17.64 8.26
C VAL A 372 -13.38 16.14 8.30
N LEU A 373 -14.66 15.77 8.38
CA LEU A 373 -15.10 14.36 8.33
C LEU A 373 -14.70 13.71 7.01
N PHE A 374 -14.96 14.34 5.86
CA PHE A 374 -14.55 13.83 4.56
C PHE A 374 -13.05 13.56 4.48
N SER A 375 -12.22 14.53 4.91
CA SER A 375 -10.76 14.42 4.86
C SER A 375 -10.24 13.34 5.81
N THR A 376 -10.82 13.24 7.00
CA THR A 376 -10.51 12.19 7.99
C THR A 376 -10.84 10.81 7.43
N THR A 377 -12.06 10.61 6.91
CA THR A 377 -12.48 9.35 6.30
C THR A 377 -11.62 8.99 5.08
N LEU A 378 -11.23 9.97 4.25
CA LEU A 378 -10.36 9.74 3.11
C LEU A 378 -8.99 9.18 3.56
N VAL A 379 -8.41 9.72 4.64
CA VAL A 379 -7.15 9.22 5.21
C VAL A 379 -7.33 7.84 5.79
N THR A 380 -8.40 7.60 6.57
CA THR A 380 -8.70 6.27 7.13
C THR A 380 -8.78 5.22 6.04
N VAL A 381 -9.56 5.48 4.99
CA VAL A 381 -9.72 4.55 3.87
C VAL A 381 -8.42 4.41 3.06
N SER A 382 -7.64 5.48 2.92
CA SER A 382 -6.32 5.41 2.28
C SER A 382 -5.38 4.48 3.05
N LEU A 383 -5.25 4.67 4.36
CA LEU A 383 -4.44 3.82 5.24
C LEU A 383 -4.85 2.35 5.20
N ARG A 384 -6.15 2.06 5.19
CA ARG A 384 -6.69 0.70 5.09
C ARG A 384 -6.24 -0.03 3.82
N ASN A 385 -6.11 0.70 2.71
CA ASN A 385 -5.89 0.15 1.37
C ASN A 385 -4.42 0.17 0.91
N VAL A 386 -3.49 0.71 1.69
CA VAL A 386 -2.05 0.75 1.36
C VAL A 386 -1.25 -0.28 2.15
N SER A 387 -0.22 -0.89 1.57
CA SER A 387 0.67 -1.88 2.19
C SER A 387 2.16 -1.60 2.11
N ALA A 388 2.60 -0.72 1.22
CA ALA A 388 4.00 -0.40 1.09
C ALA A 388 4.54 0.28 2.35
N LYS A 389 5.62 -0.27 2.90
CA LYS A 389 6.26 0.23 4.12
C LYS A 389 6.55 1.75 4.06
N GLN A 390 7.00 2.24 2.91
CA GLN A 390 7.35 3.65 2.70
C GLN A 390 6.12 4.57 2.69
N ILE A 391 5.00 4.11 2.14
CA ILE A 391 3.74 4.88 2.09
C ILE A 391 3.09 4.90 3.48
N VAL A 392 3.02 3.75 4.15
CA VAL A 392 2.52 3.65 5.53
C VAL A 392 3.36 4.51 6.49
N ALA A 393 4.69 4.48 6.36
CA ALA A 393 5.59 5.35 7.13
C ALA A 393 5.36 6.83 6.84
N SER A 394 5.07 7.20 5.58
CA SER A 394 4.76 8.59 5.20
C SER A 394 3.49 9.09 5.87
N PHE A 395 2.41 8.30 5.85
CA PHE A 395 1.18 8.64 6.59
C PHE A 395 1.42 8.69 8.10
N SER A 396 2.13 7.72 8.66
CA SER A 396 2.44 7.66 10.09
C SER A 396 3.21 8.91 10.55
N THR A 397 4.23 9.29 9.79
CA THR A 397 5.04 10.49 10.05
C THR A 397 4.16 11.74 9.95
N PHE A 398 3.38 11.85 8.87
CA PHE A 398 2.48 12.99 8.64
C PHE A 398 1.46 13.21 9.77
N LEU A 399 0.86 12.12 10.27
CA LEU A 399 -0.21 12.19 11.28
C LEU A 399 0.32 12.34 12.71
N LEU A 400 1.50 11.78 13.01
CA LEU A 400 1.97 11.63 14.40
C LEU A 400 3.26 12.38 14.74
N SER A 401 4.10 12.74 13.76
CA SER A 401 5.44 13.27 14.05
C SER A 401 5.43 14.71 14.53
N GLU A 402 6.32 14.96 15.49
CA GLU A 402 6.50 16.27 16.13
C GLU A 402 7.63 17.12 15.50
N ASP A 403 8.33 16.56 14.51
CA ASP A 403 9.69 16.97 14.14
C ASP A 403 9.82 17.93 12.94
N ARG A 404 8.75 18.23 12.18
CA ARG A 404 8.94 18.91 10.88
C ARG A 404 8.23 20.23 10.66
N ILE A 405 7.11 20.54 11.30
CA ILE A 405 6.44 21.84 11.14
C ILE A 405 5.59 22.08 12.40
N GLU A 406 5.51 23.31 12.93
CA GLU A 406 4.59 23.65 14.03
C GLU A 406 3.13 23.17 13.79
N CYS A 407 2.75 22.99 12.51
CA CYS A 407 1.44 22.50 12.06
C CYS A 407 1.25 20.97 12.14
N THR A 408 2.30 20.12 12.04
CA THR A 408 2.13 18.65 12.14
C THR A 408 1.89 18.22 13.58
N ASN A 409 2.54 18.91 14.53
CA ASN A 409 2.31 18.73 15.97
C ASN A 409 0.85 19.06 16.31
N MET A 410 0.23 19.94 15.52
CA MET A 410 -1.20 20.26 15.63
C MET A 410 -2.10 19.11 15.15
N LEU A 411 -1.71 18.32 14.14
CA LEU A 411 -2.57 17.24 13.62
C LEU A 411 -2.83 16.16 14.66
N LYS A 412 -1.77 15.62 15.28
CA LYS A 412 -1.89 14.63 16.36
C LYS A 412 -2.79 15.15 17.48
N THR A 413 -2.61 16.41 17.89
CA THR A 413 -3.45 17.02 18.93
C THR A 413 -4.90 17.20 18.49
N VAL A 414 -5.13 17.65 17.26
CA VAL A 414 -6.47 17.85 16.69
C VAL A 414 -7.23 16.53 16.60
N LEU A 415 -6.58 15.46 16.11
CA LEU A 415 -7.17 14.12 16.05
C LEU A 415 -7.51 13.60 17.46
N ILE A 416 -6.62 13.79 18.44
CA ILE A 416 -6.90 13.39 19.82
C ILE A 416 -8.05 14.21 20.40
N ASP A 417 -8.11 15.52 20.13
CA ASP A 417 -9.14 16.41 20.68
C ASP A 417 -10.51 16.16 20.05
N HIS A 418 -10.59 15.78 18.76
CA HIS A 418 -11.83 15.25 18.15
C HIS A 418 -12.37 14.08 18.95
N CYS A 419 -11.49 13.18 19.38
CA CYS A 419 -11.88 12.04 20.20
C CYS A 419 -12.10 12.37 21.68
N ARG A 420 -11.79 13.57 22.18
CA ARG A 420 -12.07 13.94 23.58
C ARG A 420 -13.37 14.72 23.75
N SER A 421 -13.68 15.58 22.80
CA SER A 421 -14.86 16.42 22.89
C SER A 421 -16.13 15.59 22.74
N PHE A 422 -17.12 15.84 23.60
CA PHE A 422 -18.46 15.27 23.48
C PHE A 422 -19.33 16.06 22.50
N GLU A 423 -18.87 17.23 22.04
CA GLU A 423 -19.55 18.06 21.04
C GLU A 423 -19.24 17.60 19.61
N THR A 424 -18.14 16.86 19.42
CA THR A 424 -17.72 16.38 18.11
C THR A 424 -18.72 15.37 17.54
N PRO A 425 -19.13 15.50 16.26
CA PRO A 425 -20.03 14.54 15.62
C PRO A 425 -19.51 13.10 15.70
N MET A 426 -20.38 12.16 16.05
CA MET A 426 -20.01 10.76 16.22
C MET A 426 -19.29 10.13 15.01
N PRO A 427 -19.71 10.39 13.75
CA PRO A 427 -18.98 9.87 12.58
C PRO A 427 -17.52 10.33 12.52
N LEU A 428 -17.22 11.55 12.98
CA LEU A 428 -15.85 12.09 13.01
C LEU A 428 -15.02 11.43 14.11
N VAL A 429 -15.61 11.17 15.28
CA VAL A 429 -14.97 10.38 16.34
C VAL A 429 -14.64 8.98 15.83
N MET A 430 -15.60 8.31 15.18
CA MET A 430 -15.41 6.97 14.60
C MET A 430 -14.31 6.96 13.55
N ALA A 431 -14.35 7.86 12.57
CA ALA A 431 -13.35 7.95 11.52
C ALA A 431 -11.95 8.20 12.10
N THR A 432 -11.84 9.03 13.14
CA THR A 432 -10.56 9.35 13.81
C THR A 432 -10.03 8.17 14.63
N LEU A 433 -10.88 7.46 15.37
CA LEU A 433 -10.49 6.24 16.08
C LEU A 433 -10.01 5.15 15.11
N GLN A 434 -10.67 5.02 13.95
CA GLN A 434 -10.24 4.11 12.90
C GLN A 434 -8.86 4.48 12.33
N ILE A 435 -8.48 5.77 12.25
CA ILE A 435 -7.10 6.14 11.85
C ILE A 435 -6.09 5.48 12.80
N PHE A 436 -6.31 5.58 14.11
CA PHE A 436 -5.41 4.98 15.10
C PHE A 436 -5.42 3.45 15.00
N GLU A 437 -6.56 2.84 14.70
CA GLU A 437 -6.67 1.38 14.50
C GLU A 437 -5.85 0.94 13.28
N GLU A 438 -6.00 1.62 12.14
CA GLU A 438 -5.26 1.30 10.91
C GLU A 438 -3.74 1.49 11.12
N LEU A 439 -3.31 2.52 11.86
CA LEU A 439 -1.90 2.73 12.23
C LEU A 439 -1.35 1.60 13.12
N LEU A 440 -2.17 1.08 14.04
CA LEU A 440 -1.79 -0.03 14.93
C LEU A 440 -1.94 -1.41 14.28
N GLN A 441 -2.62 -1.51 13.13
CA GLN A 441 -2.68 -2.73 12.35
C GLN A 441 -1.32 -3.08 11.74
N ARG A 442 -0.54 -2.06 11.33
CA ARG A 442 0.82 -2.20 10.77
C ARG A 442 1.80 -1.21 11.42
N PRO A 443 2.06 -1.36 12.72
CA PRO A 443 2.79 -0.36 13.48
C PRO A 443 4.29 -0.41 13.16
N THR A 444 4.89 0.77 13.11
CA THR A 444 6.34 0.93 13.23
C THR A 444 6.68 1.32 14.67
N LYS A 445 7.95 1.17 15.06
CA LYS A 445 8.43 1.66 16.36
C LYS A 445 8.07 3.14 16.57
N GLU A 446 8.25 3.96 15.53
CA GLU A 446 7.92 5.40 15.54
C GLU A 446 6.44 5.68 15.81
N VAL A 447 5.52 4.85 15.30
CA VAL A 447 4.08 4.97 15.59
C VAL A 447 3.83 4.79 17.09
N LEU A 448 4.42 3.76 17.70
CA LEU A 448 4.26 3.48 19.13
C LEU A 448 4.94 4.54 19.99
N ASP A 449 6.14 4.98 19.61
CA ASP A 449 6.90 6.04 20.30
C ASP A 449 6.08 7.33 20.36
N ASN A 450 5.60 7.79 19.19
CA ASN A 450 4.84 9.03 19.09
C ASN A 450 3.45 8.92 19.73
N LEU A 451 2.74 7.79 19.62
CA LEU A 451 1.42 7.66 20.24
C LEU A 451 1.51 7.53 21.76
N ILE A 452 2.42 6.70 22.28
CA ILE A 452 2.35 6.22 23.67
C ILE A 452 3.70 6.15 24.37
N LEU A 453 4.73 5.53 23.78
CA LEU A 453 5.93 5.16 24.53
C LEU A 453 6.72 6.39 25.01
N ASN A 454 6.75 7.48 24.25
CA ASN A 454 7.35 8.74 24.71
C ASN A 454 6.68 9.28 25.97
N SER A 455 5.38 9.04 26.16
CA SER A 455 4.65 9.45 27.37
C SER A 455 4.91 8.51 28.55
N LEU A 456 5.01 7.19 28.28
CA LEU A 456 5.26 6.18 29.31
C LEU A 456 6.74 6.05 29.71
N ALA A 457 7.67 6.56 28.91
CA ALA A 457 9.12 6.44 29.12
C ALA A 457 9.56 7.03 30.47
N THR A 458 8.92 8.12 30.92
CA THR A 458 9.21 8.76 32.21
C THR A 458 8.76 7.94 33.42
N ARG A 459 7.94 6.89 33.20
CA ARG A 459 7.30 6.07 34.25
C ARG A 459 6.64 6.91 35.34
N SER A 460 6.12 8.09 34.99
CA SER A 460 5.56 9.07 35.94
C SER A 460 4.36 8.54 36.72
N TYR A 461 3.67 7.54 36.18
CA TYR A 461 2.52 6.89 36.82
C TYR A 461 2.89 6.02 38.04
N TYR A 462 4.17 5.63 38.21
CA TYR A 462 4.60 4.72 39.27
C TYR A 462 5.11 5.47 40.50
N ASN A 463 4.64 5.08 41.69
CA ASN A 463 5.15 5.56 42.97
C ASN A 463 5.41 4.41 43.94
N PRO A 464 6.67 4.04 44.23
CA PRO A 464 7.00 2.90 45.08
C PRO A 464 6.60 3.09 46.55
N ARG A 465 6.23 4.32 46.95
CA ARG A 465 5.74 4.64 48.31
C ARG A 465 4.23 4.60 48.41
N ALA A 466 3.52 4.41 47.30
CA ALA A 466 2.08 4.23 47.31
C ALA A 466 1.72 2.83 47.81
N GLU A 467 0.64 2.72 48.57
CA GLU A 467 0.04 1.43 48.91
C GLU A 467 -0.58 0.85 47.62
N GLY A 468 -0.22 -0.39 47.28
CA GLY A 468 -0.84 -1.10 46.16
C GLY A 468 -2.30 -1.43 46.46
N LEU A 469 -3.11 -1.67 45.42
CA LEU A 469 -4.50 -2.05 45.59
C LEU A 469 -4.61 -3.41 46.29
N ASP A 470 -5.26 -3.45 47.45
CA ASP A 470 -5.51 -4.67 48.21
C ASP A 470 -6.96 -5.14 48.06
N PHE A 471 -7.19 -6.05 47.11
CA PHE A 471 -8.51 -6.66 46.85
C PHE A 471 -8.77 -7.96 47.66
N SER A 472 -8.01 -8.23 48.73
CA SER A 472 -8.16 -9.46 49.52
C SER A 472 -9.02 -9.24 50.77
N ASP A 473 -10.06 -10.06 50.94
CA ASP A 473 -10.78 -10.23 52.22
C ASP A 473 -10.03 -11.16 53.21
N GLU A 474 -8.83 -11.64 52.87
CA GLU A 474 -7.99 -12.38 53.81
C GLU A 474 -7.16 -11.42 54.68
N GLU A 475 -7.73 -11.04 55.83
CA GLU A 475 -6.98 -10.58 57.01
C GLU A 475 -6.03 -11.70 57.49
N ASP A 476 -4.97 -12.06 56.76
CA ASP A 476 -3.90 -12.90 57.29
C ASP A 476 -2.60 -12.84 56.47
N THR A 477 -1.94 -11.67 56.47
CA THR A 477 -0.47 -11.64 56.45
C THR A 477 0.07 -10.47 57.29
N PRO A 478 0.44 -10.69 58.57
CA PRO A 478 1.13 -9.67 59.35
C PRO A 478 2.62 -9.71 59.03
N GLN A 479 3.07 -9.07 57.94
CA GLN A 479 4.48 -8.72 57.77
C GLN A 479 4.64 -7.31 57.19
N ARG A 480 4.60 -6.35 58.11
CA ARG A 480 5.11 -4.98 57.95
C ARG A 480 6.51 -4.98 57.32
N GLY A 481 6.67 -4.19 56.26
CA GLY A 481 7.88 -3.40 56.01
C GLY A 481 9.13 -4.18 55.62
N ARG A 482 9.18 -4.68 54.39
CA ARG A 482 10.41 -4.66 53.58
C ARG A 482 10.04 -4.23 52.16
N GLY A 483 10.77 -3.24 51.65
CA GLY A 483 10.60 -2.76 50.28
C GLY A 483 10.84 -3.87 49.25
N PHE A 484 10.51 -3.55 48.00
CA PHE A 484 10.68 -4.32 46.77
C PHE A 484 12.13 -4.75 46.43
N SER A 485 12.95 -5.09 47.42
CA SER A 485 14.33 -5.55 47.26
C SER A 485 14.49 -6.91 47.93
N ASP A 486 15.06 -7.85 47.20
CA ASP A 486 15.31 -9.27 47.52
C ASP A 486 14.10 -10.23 47.52
N LEU A 487 13.80 -10.75 46.32
CA LEU A 487 13.50 -12.17 46.18
C LEU A 487 14.62 -12.81 45.37
N GLU A 488 15.37 -13.66 46.05
CA GLU A 488 16.53 -14.42 45.56
C GLU A 488 16.16 -15.25 44.32
N VAL A 489 16.80 -14.95 43.20
CA VAL A 489 16.86 -15.86 42.05
C VAL A 489 17.67 -17.07 42.51
N SER A 490 17.11 -18.29 42.41
CA SER A 490 17.88 -19.51 42.64
C SER A 490 19.09 -19.53 41.71
N PRO A 491 20.32 -19.82 42.19
CA PRO A 491 21.51 -19.79 41.35
C PRO A 491 21.41 -20.90 40.30
N GLY A 492 20.97 -20.56 39.08
CA GLY A 492 20.81 -21.52 37.97
C GLY A 492 19.60 -21.29 37.06
N SER A 493 18.60 -20.49 37.45
CA SER A 493 17.53 -20.06 36.54
C SER A 493 17.93 -18.78 35.81
N SER A 494 17.70 -18.74 34.49
CA SER A 494 17.78 -17.51 33.69
C SER A 494 16.99 -16.38 34.38
N PRO A 495 17.39 -15.10 34.33
CA PRO A 495 16.61 -14.03 34.95
C PRO A 495 15.24 -13.95 34.25
N VAL A 496 14.21 -14.49 34.90
CA VAL A 496 12.81 -14.34 34.52
C VAL A 496 12.45 -12.87 34.73
N SER A 497 11.87 -12.21 33.72
CA SER A 497 11.46 -10.81 33.85
C SER A 497 10.43 -10.66 34.98
N ARG A 498 10.65 -9.73 35.89
CA ARG A 498 9.74 -9.46 37.02
C ARG A 498 8.44 -8.81 36.55
N THR A 499 8.51 -8.04 35.47
CA THR A 499 7.37 -7.35 34.87
C THR A 499 6.49 -8.30 34.09
N PHE A 500 7.07 -9.17 33.25
CA PHE A 500 6.30 -10.11 32.43
C PHE A 500 5.92 -11.40 33.17
N ALA A 501 6.69 -11.82 34.17
CA ALA A 501 6.42 -13.00 34.98
C ALA A 501 6.36 -12.67 36.49
N PRO A 502 5.34 -11.89 36.92
CA PRO A 502 5.16 -11.54 38.32
C PRO A 502 4.75 -12.76 39.16
N SER A 503 5.19 -12.82 40.41
CA SER A 503 4.84 -13.90 41.35
C SER A 503 3.34 -14.01 41.66
N GLN A 504 2.57 -12.94 41.42
CA GLN A 504 1.14 -12.84 41.71
C GLN A 504 0.27 -12.85 40.44
N ILE A 505 0.66 -13.58 39.39
CA ILE A 505 -0.11 -13.63 38.14
C ILE A 505 -1.58 -13.99 38.35
N HIS A 506 -1.89 -14.96 39.22
CA HIS A 506 -3.28 -15.33 39.53
C HIS A 506 -4.11 -14.18 40.07
N ARG A 507 -3.50 -13.27 40.86
CA ARG A 507 -4.17 -12.09 41.39
C ARG A 507 -4.47 -11.08 40.28
N ILE A 508 -3.52 -10.85 39.38
CA ILE A 508 -3.68 -9.99 38.20
C ILE A 508 -4.82 -10.51 37.31
N LEU A 509 -4.84 -11.80 37.00
CA LEU A 509 -5.88 -12.41 36.18
C LEU A 509 -7.26 -12.29 36.84
N ASN A 510 -7.34 -12.57 38.14
CA ASN A 510 -8.59 -12.47 38.90
C ASN A 510 -9.13 -11.04 38.96
N CYS A 511 -8.27 -10.01 39.03
CA CYS A 511 -8.71 -8.61 38.97
C CYS A 511 -9.57 -8.38 37.72
N PHE A 512 -9.13 -8.81 36.54
CA PHE A 512 -9.90 -8.64 35.30
C PHE A 512 -11.12 -9.59 35.24
N LEU A 513 -10.93 -10.89 35.49
CA LEU A 513 -12.00 -11.89 35.36
C LEU A 513 -13.16 -11.69 36.36
N MET A 514 -12.88 -11.07 37.50
CA MET A 514 -13.85 -10.80 38.56
C MET A 514 -14.24 -9.32 38.65
N LEU A 515 -13.87 -8.50 37.67
CA LEU A 515 -14.18 -7.06 37.68
C LEU A 515 -15.70 -6.80 37.76
N LEU A 516 -16.47 -7.55 36.96
CA LEU A 516 -17.94 -7.50 36.99
C LEU A 516 -18.47 -8.41 38.10
N PRO A 517 -19.33 -7.92 39.01
CA PRO A 517 -20.05 -8.76 39.97
C PRO A 517 -20.99 -9.77 39.30
N ASP A 518 -21.18 -10.93 39.93
CA ASP A 518 -22.01 -12.02 39.42
C ASP A 518 -23.48 -11.63 39.20
N GLU A 519 -23.97 -10.61 39.91
CA GLU A 519 -25.34 -10.09 39.77
C GLU A 519 -25.59 -9.43 38.41
N ILE A 520 -24.53 -8.90 37.78
CA ILE A 520 -24.61 -8.11 36.55
C ILE A 520 -23.89 -8.76 35.35
N LYS A 521 -23.34 -9.96 35.51
CA LYS A 521 -22.77 -10.75 34.40
C LYS A 521 -23.86 -11.22 33.43
N SER A 522 -23.52 -11.27 32.14
CA SER A 522 -24.45 -11.72 31.09
C SER A 522 -24.60 -13.25 31.03
N CYS A 523 -23.58 -14.00 31.47
CA CYS A 523 -23.54 -15.46 31.47
C CYS A 523 -23.21 -16.04 32.85
N GLU A 524 -23.86 -17.14 33.24
CA GLU A 524 -23.60 -17.89 34.49
C GLU A 524 -22.73 -19.15 34.26
N GLU A 525 -22.54 -19.59 33.02
CA GLU A 525 -21.78 -20.80 32.69
C GLU A 525 -20.27 -20.52 32.62
N VAL A 526 -19.51 -21.30 33.39
CA VAL A 526 -18.09 -21.05 33.72
C VAL A 526 -17.11 -21.48 32.62
N ASP A 527 -17.53 -22.16 31.54
CA ASP A 527 -16.57 -22.98 30.77
C ASP A 527 -16.75 -23.08 29.24
N SER A 528 -17.50 -22.19 28.58
CA SER A 528 -17.71 -22.29 27.12
C SER A 528 -17.07 -21.15 26.33
N GLY A 529 -15.73 -21.11 26.31
CA GLY A 529 -15.00 -20.36 25.28
C GLY A 529 -13.76 -19.57 25.71
N TYR A 530 -13.37 -19.58 26.98
CA TYR A 530 -12.17 -18.84 27.42
C TYR A 530 -10.88 -19.35 26.74
N ASP A 531 -10.81 -20.64 26.43
CA ASP A 531 -9.71 -21.23 25.64
C ASP A 531 -9.57 -20.57 24.25
N ALA A 532 -10.67 -20.09 23.65
CA ALA A 532 -10.60 -19.39 22.37
C ALA A 532 -9.85 -18.06 22.52
N TYR A 533 -10.11 -17.31 23.60
CA TYR A 533 -9.38 -16.08 23.92
C TYR A 533 -7.89 -16.34 24.15
N ILE A 534 -7.53 -17.40 24.88
CA ILE A 534 -6.12 -17.77 25.09
C ILE A 534 -5.43 -18.10 23.77
N ASN A 535 -6.05 -18.93 22.93
CA ASN A 535 -5.49 -19.31 21.63
C ASN A 535 -5.34 -18.11 20.68
N ASP A 536 -6.31 -17.20 20.70
CA ASP A 536 -6.29 -15.99 19.90
C ASP A 536 -5.20 -15.01 20.37
N ALA A 537 -5.14 -14.74 21.67
CA ALA A 537 -4.09 -13.95 22.29
C ALA A 537 -2.70 -14.54 22.02
N HIS A 538 -2.55 -15.87 22.06
CA HIS A 538 -1.30 -16.53 21.70
C HIS A 538 -0.89 -16.25 20.26
N ARG A 539 -1.81 -16.44 19.29
CA ARG A 539 -1.53 -16.17 17.87
C ARG A 539 -1.12 -14.71 17.65
N GLN A 540 -1.92 -13.77 18.15
CA GLN A 540 -1.67 -12.34 17.98
C GLN A 540 -0.38 -11.89 18.68
N TYR A 541 -0.07 -12.43 19.86
CA TYR A 541 1.16 -12.11 20.58
C TYR A 541 2.42 -12.57 19.84
N GLN A 542 2.39 -13.77 19.23
CA GLN A 542 3.49 -14.27 18.40
C GLN A 542 3.73 -13.39 17.18
N GLU A 543 2.67 -12.88 16.54
CA GLU A 543 2.80 -11.92 15.44
C GLU A 543 3.47 -10.62 15.90
N MET A 544 3.13 -10.10 17.08
CA MET A 544 3.73 -8.87 17.62
C MET A 544 5.19 -9.06 18.06
N LEU A 545 5.55 -10.24 18.57
CA LEU A 545 6.94 -10.59 18.84
C LEU A 545 7.76 -10.63 17.56
N ALA A 546 7.27 -11.30 16.51
CA ALA A 546 7.95 -11.36 15.22
C ALA A 546 8.11 -9.96 14.57
N LEU A 547 7.10 -9.10 14.71
CA LEU A 547 7.15 -7.73 14.20
C LEU A 547 8.19 -6.86 14.93
N SER A 548 8.29 -7.02 16.25
CA SER A 548 9.10 -6.15 17.12
C SER A 548 10.47 -6.71 17.50
N ASP A 549 10.88 -7.85 16.92
CA ASP A 549 12.17 -8.51 17.16
C ASP A 549 13.38 -7.56 16.98
N SER A 550 13.27 -6.63 16.03
CA SER A 550 14.33 -5.66 15.70
C SER A 550 14.24 -4.33 16.44
N TRP A 551 13.30 -4.16 17.37
CA TRP A 551 13.00 -2.85 17.98
C TRP A 551 13.77 -2.56 19.27
N ASP A 552 14.60 -3.51 19.73
CA ASP A 552 15.49 -3.40 20.88
C ASP A 552 14.78 -2.91 22.15
N TRP A 553 13.74 -3.64 22.57
CA TRP A 553 12.99 -3.29 23.77
C TRP A 553 13.81 -3.43 25.06
N PRO A 554 13.59 -2.54 26.05
CA PRO A 554 14.19 -2.71 27.37
C PRO A 554 13.65 -3.98 28.04
N THR A 555 14.48 -4.64 28.85
CA THR A 555 14.11 -5.89 29.54
C THR A 555 13.15 -5.65 30.71
N GLU A 556 13.24 -4.48 31.35
CA GLU A 556 12.42 -4.06 32.48
C GLU A 556 12.06 -2.57 32.34
N PRO A 557 11.01 -2.08 33.03
CA PRO A 557 10.65 -0.66 33.00
C PRO A 557 11.83 0.17 33.52
N LEU A 558 12.33 1.07 32.67
CA LEU A 558 13.44 1.95 33.05
C LEU A 558 13.00 2.82 34.23
N SER A 559 13.69 2.66 35.36
CA SER A 559 13.59 3.59 36.48
C SER A 559 14.75 4.56 36.33
N GLU A 560 14.51 5.87 36.39
CA GLU A 560 15.58 6.86 36.56
C GLU A 560 16.20 6.69 37.96
N GLU A 561 16.96 5.61 38.15
CA GLU A 561 17.94 5.50 39.21
C GLU A 561 19.11 6.40 38.82
N HIS A 562 19.08 7.64 39.30
CA HIS A 562 20.19 8.55 39.56
C HIS A 562 21.57 8.00 39.13
N THR A 563 21.88 8.02 37.83
CA THR A 563 23.25 7.86 37.33
C THR A 563 23.94 9.22 37.44
N GLY A 564 24.21 9.64 38.67
CA GLY A 564 24.82 10.95 38.91
C GLY A 564 24.87 11.38 40.36
N ALA A 565 25.26 10.50 41.28
CA ALA A 565 25.80 10.92 42.56
C ALA A 565 26.71 9.80 43.09
N GLU A 566 27.94 9.75 42.57
CA GLU A 566 29.03 9.25 43.40
C GLU A 566 29.04 10.10 44.67
N ASP A 567 28.84 9.43 45.81
CA ASP A 567 29.41 9.76 47.10
C ASP A 567 29.53 11.26 47.44
N ASP A 568 28.45 11.85 47.96
CA ASP A 568 28.64 12.86 49.00
C ASP A 568 27.58 12.71 50.09
N GLN A 569 28.05 12.18 51.22
CA GLN A 569 27.32 12.07 52.47
C GLN A 569 27.02 13.47 52.99
N SER A 570 25.82 13.98 52.72
CA SER A 570 25.26 15.08 53.50
C SER A 570 23.74 14.94 53.60
N SER A 571 23.33 14.20 54.62
CA SER A 571 21.96 14.19 55.12
C SER A 571 21.67 15.52 55.80
N ASP A 572 21.15 16.50 55.05
CA ASP A 572 20.20 17.50 55.56
C ASP A 572 19.91 18.52 54.43
N SER A 573 18.63 18.68 54.11
CA SER A 573 18.07 19.73 53.23
C SER A 573 18.10 19.48 51.71
N GLN A 574 17.27 18.55 51.20
CA GLN A 574 16.68 18.75 49.86
C GLN A 574 15.27 19.33 50.06
N PRO A 575 15.04 20.62 49.72
CA PRO A 575 13.80 21.30 50.00
C PRO A 575 12.73 20.89 48.98
N GLU A 576 11.48 21.10 49.38
CA GLU A 576 10.19 20.87 48.71
C GLU A 576 10.08 21.34 47.23
N ALA A 577 11.13 21.94 46.65
CA ALA A 577 11.22 22.40 45.27
C ALA A 577 11.31 21.27 44.23
N ASP A 578 11.92 20.11 44.55
CA ASP A 578 11.94 18.95 43.64
C ASP A 578 10.58 18.21 43.62
N LEU A 579 9.80 18.32 44.70
CA LEU A 579 8.41 17.86 44.75
C LEU A 579 7.49 18.76 43.90
N MET A 580 7.68 20.09 43.96
CA MET A 580 6.93 21.04 43.13
C MET A 580 7.27 20.98 41.62
N ARG A 581 8.47 20.51 41.22
CA ARG A 581 8.74 20.22 39.78
C ARG A 581 8.01 18.98 39.28
N ARG A 582 7.69 18.04 40.17
CA ARG A 582 6.92 16.82 39.88
C ARG A 582 5.40 17.06 39.79
N ASP A 583 4.93 18.20 40.34
CA ASP A 583 3.56 18.72 40.19
C ASP A 583 3.27 19.33 38.80
N ALA A 584 4.24 19.30 37.86
CA ALA A 584 3.98 19.59 36.46
C ALA A 584 3.09 18.48 35.87
N ARG A 585 1.76 18.61 36.04
CA ARG A 585 0.67 17.78 35.50
C ARG A 585 1.15 16.41 35.00
N MET A 586 1.20 15.47 35.93
CA MET A 586 1.39 14.06 35.64
C MET A 586 0.42 13.63 34.54
N SER A 587 0.93 13.09 33.44
CA SER A 587 0.07 12.66 32.35
C SER A 587 0.58 11.35 31.78
N GLU A 588 -0.29 10.35 31.73
CA GLU A 588 -0.22 9.14 30.92
C GLU A 588 0.00 9.42 29.41
N GLY A 589 0.01 10.68 29.01
CA GLY A 589 0.09 11.14 27.63
C GLY A 589 -1.29 11.47 27.07
N PRO A 590 -1.37 12.32 26.05
CA PRO A 590 -2.66 12.80 25.55
C PRO A 590 -3.51 11.68 24.94
N PHE A 591 -2.87 10.73 24.25
CA PHE A 591 -3.55 9.60 23.63
C PHE A 591 -4.15 8.65 24.67
N LEU A 592 -3.34 8.17 25.62
CA LEU A 592 -3.84 7.30 26.69
C LEU A 592 -4.89 7.99 27.55
N SER A 593 -4.72 9.28 27.87
CA SER A 593 -5.76 10.05 28.57
C SER A 593 -7.08 10.03 27.80
N MET A 594 -7.07 10.24 26.48
CA MET A 594 -8.28 10.20 25.65
C MET A 594 -8.92 8.80 25.66
N ILE A 595 -8.11 7.75 25.55
CA ILE A 595 -8.61 6.36 25.62
C ILE A 595 -9.24 6.07 26.98
N LEU A 596 -8.61 6.46 28.09
CA LEU A 596 -9.16 6.29 29.43
C LEU A 596 -10.44 7.10 29.65
N ASP A 597 -10.50 8.34 29.12
CA ASP A 597 -11.72 9.15 29.15
C ASP A 597 -12.89 8.45 28.43
N ARG A 598 -12.61 7.80 27.29
CA ARG A 598 -13.60 7.02 26.54
C ARG A 598 -13.99 5.73 27.26
N ILE A 599 -13.04 5.03 27.88
CA ILE A 599 -13.34 3.85 28.71
C ILE A 599 -14.26 4.25 29.87
N GLU A 600 -13.94 5.33 30.57
CA GLU A 600 -14.74 5.83 31.69
C GLU A 600 -16.19 6.21 31.31
N ASN A 601 -16.47 6.41 30.02
CA ASN A 601 -17.78 6.78 29.50
C ASN A 601 -18.42 5.69 28.61
N MET A 602 -17.96 4.43 28.68
CA MET A 602 -18.49 3.35 27.82
C MET A 602 -20.01 3.19 27.89
N HIS A 603 -20.62 3.40 29.05
CA HIS A 603 -22.07 3.30 29.26
C HIS A 603 -22.87 4.51 28.73
N ARG A 604 -22.20 5.54 28.20
CA ARG A 604 -22.80 6.79 27.68
C ARG A 604 -22.45 7.07 26.22
N GLN A 605 -21.76 6.15 25.56
CA GLN A 605 -21.37 6.29 24.16
C GLN A 605 -21.83 5.08 23.34
N PRO A 606 -21.92 5.20 22.01
CA PRO A 606 -22.38 4.11 21.16
C PRO A 606 -21.51 2.86 21.29
N TYR A 607 -22.13 1.70 21.12
CA TYR A 607 -21.47 0.40 21.09
C TYR A 607 -20.26 0.36 20.15
N ASP A 608 -20.36 0.93 18.94
CA ASP A 608 -19.27 0.89 17.97
C ASP A 608 -18.01 1.65 18.43
N VAL A 609 -18.19 2.74 19.18
CA VAL A 609 -17.07 3.47 19.81
C VAL A 609 -16.41 2.59 20.86
N ASN A 610 -17.20 1.90 21.67
CA ASN A 610 -16.69 0.98 22.69
C ASN A 610 -15.84 -0.11 22.05
N LEU A 611 -16.31 -0.72 20.95
CA LEU A 611 -15.56 -1.74 20.21
C LEU A 611 -14.21 -1.23 19.70
N LEU A 612 -14.18 -0.04 19.08
CA LEU A 612 -12.93 0.54 18.60
C LEU A 612 -11.96 0.87 19.73
N VAL A 613 -12.46 1.46 20.83
CA VAL A 613 -11.62 1.82 21.98
C VAL A 613 -11.02 0.58 22.63
N THR A 614 -11.81 -0.49 22.82
CA THR A 614 -11.29 -1.76 23.35
C THR A 614 -10.34 -2.44 22.37
N SER A 615 -10.62 -2.42 21.07
CA SER A 615 -9.73 -2.94 20.00
C SER A 615 -8.36 -2.28 20.05
N LEU A 616 -8.30 -0.94 20.15
CA LEU A 616 -7.06 -0.18 20.30
C LEU A 616 -6.26 -0.63 21.53
N VAL A 617 -6.92 -0.76 22.69
CA VAL A 617 -6.22 -1.15 23.92
C VAL A 617 -5.75 -2.61 23.88
N SER A 618 -6.58 -3.53 23.39
CA SER A 618 -6.21 -4.94 23.19
C SER A 618 -4.99 -5.05 22.28
N ARG A 619 -4.99 -4.30 21.16
CA ARG A 619 -3.87 -4.25 20.23
C ARG A 619 -2.58 -3.76 20.89
N LEU A 620 -2.66 -2.72 21.71
CA LEU A 620 -1.52 -2.18 22.44
C LEU A 620 -1.00 -3.14 23.52
N ALA A 621 -1.88 -3.83 24.23
CA ALA A 621 -1.53 -4.77 25.28
C ALA A 621 -0.67 -5.95 24.79
N LEU A 622 -0.76 -6.28 23.49
CA LEU A 622 0.01 -7.35 22.85
C LEU A 622 1.51 -7.01 22.70
N PHE A 623 1.93 -5.74 22.67
CA PHE A 623 3.36 -5.44 22.53
C PHE A 623 4.17 -5.86 23.76
N ALA A 624 5.33 -6.49 23.55
CA ALA A 624 6.25 -6.92 24.60
C ALA A 624 7.12 -5.78 25.16
N HIS A 625 6.57 -4.57 25.27
CA HIS A 625 7.26 -3.44 25.90
C HIS A 625 6.95 -3.42 27.42
N PRO A 626 7.95 -3.34 28.31
CA PRO A 626 7.74 -3.47 29.75
C PRO A 626 6.87 -2.36 30.35
N ASN A 627 7.10 -1.07 30.03
CA ASN A 627 6.24 0.02 30.54
C ASN A 627 4.78 -0.12 30.08
N LEU A 628 4.54 -0.56 28.84
CA LEU A 628 3.20 -0.74 28.30
C LEU A 628 2.50 -1.94 28.94
N HIS A 629 3.22 -3.05 29.13
CA HIS A 629 2.72 -4.21 29.85
C HIS A 629 2.38 -3.87 31.31
N GLU A 630 3.29 -3.19 32.01
CA GLU A 630 3.07 -2.75 33.39
C GLU A 630 1.83 -1.83 33.49
N TYR A 631 1.72 -0.83 32.62
CA TYR A 631 0.66 0.16 32.70
C TYR A 631 -0.73 -0.38 32.33
N LEU A 632 -0.83 -1.25 31.33
CA LEU A 632 -2.11 -1.78 30.85
C LEU A 632 -2.55 -3.07 31.55
N LEU A 633 -1.61 -3.98 31.86
CA LEU A 633 -1.94 -5.36 32.28
C LEU A 633 -1.64 -5.67 33.74
N ASN A 634 -1.06 -4.75 34.52
CA ASN A 634 -0.84 -4.96 35.95
C ASN A 634 -1.73 -4.03 36.80
N PRO A 635 -2.90 -4.52 37.27
CA PRO A 635 -3.78 -3.78 38.19
C PRO A 635 -3.14 -3.45 39.54
N LEU A 636 -2.08 -4.17 39.93
CA LEU A 636 -1.48 -4.09 41.27
C LEU A 636 -0.35 -3.07 41.35
N ILE A 637 -0.13 -2.26 40.30
CA ILE A 637 0.92 -1.26 40.28
C ILE A 637 0.68 -0.19 41.36
N PRO A 638 1.70 0.11 42.20
CA PRO A 638 1.67 1.28 43.07
C PRO A 638 1.62 2.57 42.24
N LEU A 639 0.41 3.14 42.13
CA LEU A 639 0.18 4.35 41.34
C LEU A 639 0.58 5.61 42.10
N ALA A 640 1.12 6.57 41.36
CA ALA A 640 1.30 7.91 41.89
C ALA A 640 -0.06 8.58 42.21
N PRO A 641 -0.11 9.52 43.17
CA PRO A 641 -1.35 10.22 43.50
C PRO A 641 -1.97 10.89 42.27
N GLY A 642 -3.24 10.57 41.98
CA GLY A 642 -3.96 11.11 40.83
C GLY A 642 -3.65 10.44 39.49
N ALA A 643 -2.73 9.47 39.44
CA ALA A 643 -2.51 8.67 38.24
C ALA A 643 -3.69 7.71 38.01
N ARG A 644 -4.10 7.57 36.76
CA ARG A 644 -5.09 6.57 36.33
C ARG A 644 -4.38 5.31 35.84
N SER A 645 -5.14 4.23 35.76
CA SER A 645 -4.74 3.00 35.09
C SER A 645 -5.94 2.43 34.34
N LEU A 646 -5.68 1.56 33.35
CA LEU A 646 -6.75 0.88 32.63
C LEU A 646 -7.73 0.19 33.58
N PHE A 647 -7.20 -0.52 34.58
CA PHE A 647 -8.01 -1.23 35.56
C PHE A 647 -8.88 -0.29 36.40
N LEU A 648 -8.33 0.81 36.91
CA LEU A 648 -9.09 1.76 37.72
C LEU A 648 -10.18 2.47 36.91
N SER A 649 -9.90 2.80 35.65
CA SER A 649 -10.89 3.38 34.75
C SER A 649 -12.03 2.39 34.47
N LEU A 650 -11.73 1.11 34.23
CA LEU A 650 -12.75 0.07 34.08
C LEU A 650 -13.56 -0.16 35.37
N TRP A 651 -12.90 -0.19 36.52
CA TRP A 651 -13.54 -0.34 37.83
C TRP A 651 -14.56 0.79 38.07
N LYS A 652 -14.16 2.04 37.83
CA LYS A 652 -15.03 3.21 37.96
C LYS A 652 -16.30 3.07 37.11
N VAL A 653 -16.17 2.61 35.87
CA VAL A 653 -17.33 2.38 34.98
C VAL A 653 -18.25 1.31 35.54
N VAL A 654 -17.70 0.22 36.06
CA VAL A 654 -18.48 -0.86 36.67
C VAL A 654 -19.24 -0.36 37.89
N GLU A 655 -18.65 0.49 38.74
CA GLU A 655 -19.35 1.11 39.86
C GLU A 655 -20.51 2.00 39.39
N GLU A 656 -20.31 2.80 38.34
CA GLU A 656 -21.36 3.64 37.75
C GLU A 656 -22.49 2.79 37.14
N ILE A 657 -22.14 1.74 36.40
CA ILE A 657 -23.10 0.78 35.82
C ILE A 657 -23.89 0.09 36.93
N GLN A 658 -23.26 -0.35 38.03
CA GLN A 658 -23.96 -0.94 39.17
C GLN A 658 -25.03 -0.01 39.73
N VAL A 659 -24.79 1.31 39.73
CA VAL A 659 -25.80 2.30 40.13
C VAL A 659 -26.91 2.40 39.09
N CYS A 660 -26.59 2.42 37.80
CA CYS A 660 -27.57 2.48 36.71
C CYS A 660 -28.51 1.25 36.68
N VAL A 661 -27.99 0.05 36.95
CA VAL A 661 -28.77 -1.18 36.89
C VAL A 661 -29.57 -1.48 38.16
N ARG A 662 -29.37 -0.72 39.24
CA ARG A 662 -30.15 -0.87 40.49
C ARG A 662 -31.62 -0.59 40.22
N GLY A 663 -32.44 -1.62 40.36
CA GLY A 663 -33.89 -1.53 40.16
C GLY A 663 -34.34 -1.83 38.73
N MET A 664 -33.44 -2.25 37.83
CA MET A 664 -33.83 -2.74 36.51
C MET A 664 -34.50 -4.12 36.61
N ASP A 665 -35.77 -4.19 36.23
CA ASP A 665 -36.51 -5.45 36.19
C ASP A 665 -35.98 -6.37 35.08
N ASN A 666 -35.89 -7.68 35.40
CA ASN A 666 -35.44 -8.73 34.48
C ASN A 666 -34.04 -8.50 33.87
N LEU A 667 -33.12 -7.86 34.60
CA LEU A 667 -31.76 -7.52 34.14
C LEU A 667 -31.05 -8.68 33.41
N LYS A 668 -30.97 -9.87 34.03
CA LYS A 668 -30.32 -11.04 33.41
C LYS A 668 -30.91 -11.42 32.05
N ARG A 669 -32.24 -11.33 31.90
CA ARG A 669 -32.90 -11.60 30.62
C ARG A 669 -32.55 -10.52 29.59
N LYS A 670 -32.54 -9.25 29.99
CA LYS A 670 -32.15 -8.13 29.11
C LYS A 670 -30.71 -8.28 28.63
N LEU A 671 -29.77 -8.63 29.51
CA LEU A 671 -28.37 -8.89 29.16
C LEU A 671 -28.23 -10.05 28.17
N MET A 672 -28.91 -11.18 28.40
CA MET A 672 -28.90 -12.31 27.46
C MET A 672 -29.45 -11.93 26.08
N LEU A 673 -30.54 -11.16 26.04
CA LEU A 673 -31.13 -10.69 24.76
C LEU A 673 -30.20 -9.71 24.04
N THR A 674 -29.61 -8.77 24.78
CA THR A 674 -28.63 -7.81 24.23
C THR A 674 -27.45 -8.55 23.63
N ARG A 675 -26.87 -9.51 24.37
CA ARG A 675 -25.76 -10.34 23.89
C ARG A 675 -26.14 -11.11 22.63
N SER A 676 -27.34 -11.68 22.59
CA SER A 676 -27.84 -12.40 21.42
C SER A 676 -28.06 -11.48 20.21
N ALA A 677 -28.52 -10.25 20.43
CA ALA A 677 -28.72 -9.27 19.37
C ALA A 677 -27.37 -8.83 18.76
N LEU A 678 -26.37 -8.51 19.61
CA LEU A 678 -25.04 -8.11 19.17
C LEU A 678 -24.29 -9.21 18.40
N LEU A 679 -24.51 -10.49 18.73
CA LEU A 679 -23.85 -11.62 18.08
C LEU A 679 -24.54 -12.12 16.80
N ASN A 680 -25.84 -11.89 16.63
CA ASN A 680 -26.63 -12.43 15.52
C ASN A 680 -26.97 -11.40 14.43
N ASP A 681 -26.49 -10.16 14.55
CA ASP A 681 -26.69 -9.08 13.56
C ASP A 681 -28.18 -8.90 13.19
N SER A 682 -29.09 -9.16 14.13
CA SER A 682 -30.52 -9.30 13.83
C SER A 682 -31.24 -7.97 13.58
N GLY A 683 -30.53 -6.83 13.57
CA GLY A 683 -31.06 -5.51 13.22
C GLY A 683 -32.24 -5.02 14.08
N ASP A 684 -32.50 -5.68 15.20
CA ASP A 684 -33.67 -5.43 16.05
C ASP A 684 -33.28 -4.46 17.19
N ASP A 685 -32.66 -3.32 16.85
CA ASP A 685 -32.31 -2.22 17.78
C ASP A 685 -33.54 -1.71 18.56
N CYS A 686 -34.73 -1.91 17.99
CA CYS A 686 -36.00 -1.52 18.60
C CYS A 686 -36.35 -2.29 19.89
N ALA A 687 -35.65 -3.39 20.22
CA ALA A 687 -35.98 -4.23 21.37
C ALA A 687 -35.36 -3.76 22.71
N LEU A 688 -34.37 -2.86 22.70
CA LEU A 688 -33.50 -2.61 23.86
C LEU A 688 -33.80 -1.32 24.66
N GLY A 689 -34.67 -0.43 24.16
CA GLY A 689 -35.14 0.75 24.89
C GLY A 689 -34.04 1.76 25.27
N GLU A 690 -34.35 2.72 26.15
CA GLU A 690 -33.42 3.78 26.58
C GLU A 690 -32.20 3.26 27.37
N GLU A 691 -32.24 2.01 27.84
CA GLU A 691 -31.20 1.38 28.67
C GLU A 691 -30.15 0.60 27.85
N SER A 692 -30.24 0.60 26.51
CA SER A 692 -29.39 -0.21 25.62
C SER A 692 -27.90 0.01 25.83
N GLY A 693 -27.45 1.26 25.94
CA GLY A 693 -26.02 1.59 26.07
C GLY A 693 -25.38 1.05 27.36
N VAL A 694 -26.14 0.96 28.46
CA VAL A 694 -25.64 0.37 29.73
C VAL A 694 -25.48 -1.14 29.59
N LEU A 695 -26.44 -1.82 28.96
CA LEU A 695 -26.42 -3.26 28.74
C LEU A 695 -25.32 -3.68 27.74
N GLU A 696 -25.17 -2.91 26.67
CA GLU A 696 -24.09 -3.05 25.69
C GLU A 696 -22.72 -2.89 26.37
N ALA A 697 -22.53 -1.84 27.19
CA ALA A 697 -21.29 -1.60 27.90
C ALA A 697 -20.93 -2.75 28.86
N VAL A 698 -21.91 -3.34 29.55
CA VAL A 698 -21.68 -4.54 30.39
C VAL A 698 -21.10 -5.68 29.56
N ILE A 699 -21.68 -5.95 28.38
CA ILE A 699 -21.22 -7.03 27.50
C ILE A 699 -19.81 -6.74 26.98
N VAL A 700 -19.53 -5.52 26.53
CA VAL A 700 -18.20 -5.14 26.05
C VAL A 700 -17.15 -5.27 27.16
N ILE A 701 -17.43 -4.78 28.37
CA ILE A 701 -16.51 -4.91 29.52
C ILE A 701 -16.26 -6.39 29.86
N GLU A 702 -17.30 -7.22 29.81
CA GLU A 702 -17.19 -8.66 30.09
C GLU A 702 -16.25 -9.37 29.10
N GLU A 703 -16.41 -9.12 27.80
CA GLU A 703 -15.55 -9.74 26.78
C GLU A 703 -14.14 -9.15 26.78
N PHE A 704 -14.01 -7.84 26.94
CA PHE A 704 -12.72 -7.15 26.99
C PHE A 704 -11.86 -7.59 28.18
N CYS A 705 -12.46 -7.80 29.37
CA CYS A 705 -11.72 -8.31 30.52
C CYS A 705 -11.23 -9.75 30.34
N LYS A 706 -11.99 -10.60 29.63
CA LYS A 706 -11.54 -11.95 29.25
C LYS A 706 -10.34 -11.88 28.31
N GLU A 707 -10.39 -10.97 27.33
CA GLU A 707 -9.29 -10.76 26.39
C GLU A 707 -8.01 -10.27 27.09
N LEU A 708 -8.10 -9.25 27.95
CA LEU A 708 -6.94 -8.73 28.70
C LEU A 708 -6.32 -9.79 29.62
N ALA A 709 -7.16 -10.58 30.31
CA ALA A 709 -6.69 -11.68 31.15
C ALA A 709 -5.98 -12.76 30.32
N ALA A 710 -6.51 -13.11 29.14
CA ALA A 710 -5.88 -14.06 28.23
C ALA A 710 -4.52 -13.55 27.72
N VAL A 711 -4.42 -12.27 27.34
CA VAL A 711 -3.15 -11.64 26.94
C VAL A 711 -2.14 -11.66 28.08
N ALA A 712 -2.54 -11.27 29.30
CA ALA A 712 -1.65 -11.30 30.46
C ALA A 712 -1.14 -12.72 30.77
N PHE A 713 -2.03 -13.72 30.69
CA PHE A 713 -1.69 -15.14 30.86
C PHE A 713 -0.69 -15.65 29.82
N VAL A 714 -0.93 -15.36 28.54
CA VAL A 714 -0.03 -15.75 27.43
C VAL A 714 1.35 -15.12 27.59
N LYS A 715 1.43 -13.83 27.92
CA LYS A 715 2.70 -13.12 28.11
C LYS A 715 3.49 -13.69 29.28
N TYR A 716 2.81 -13.99 30.39
CA TYR A 716 3.41 -14.67 31.55
C TYR A 716 4.06 -15.99 31.17
N HIS A 717 3.34 -16.85 30.46
CA HIS A 717 3.83 -18.17 30.06
C HIS A 717 4.90 -18.14 28.97
N ALA A 718 4.97 -17.06 28.17
CA ALA A 718 6.05 -16.88 27.21
C ALA A 718 7.36 -16.40 27.85
N ALA A 719 7.29 -15.73 29.01
CA ALA A 719 8.43 -15.17 29.73
C ALA A 719 8.94 -16.06 30.89
N SER A 720 8.13 -17.02 31.35
CA SER A 720 8.45 -18.01 32.39
C SER A 720 9.13 -19.24 31.79
#